data_AF-A0A7L0MRR6-F1
#
_entry.id   AF-A0A7L0MRR6-F1
#
_cell.length_a   1.000
_cell.length_b   1.000
_cell.length_c   1.000
_cell.angle_alpha   90.00
_cell.angle_beta   90.00
_cell.angle_gamma   90.00
#
_symmetry.space_group_name_H-M   'P 1'
#
loop_
_entity.id
_entity.type
_entity.pdbx_description
1 polymer ?
#
loop_
_entity_poly.entity_id
_entity_poly.type
_entity_poly.pdbx_seq_one_letter_code
_entity_poly.pdbx_strand_id
1 'polypeptide(L)'
;PSPALPAGPCYDELVSPLYSWSLGASSRYNIFYSATFARLHSTSGWSPDPRDKQPWLQIDLMQKHRINAVATQGTFNTYDWLTRYIVLYGDHPTSWKPFFQQGSNWTFFGNVNESGVVRHDLHYPILARYIRIIPVAWNPRGKIGLRLGLYGCPYRSHVLYFDGDDAISYRFRAKRISTMEDDISFNFKTLEQDGVLMHGEGAQGDYITVELKQAQLFLHISLGSSPVHATEGHTTVTVGSLLDDQHWHSLHIERYGRHVNLTLDGEVKRFRCHGTFDQLDLDTELFFGGVIDQDKQHLTYRQNFRGCVENIIFNGVNIADLARHRRPNIRFEGSVGHYCRDQLYSPITFAGINNYVSVPGIPRRNRLSVSFRFRSWDTAGLLLYTSFSDRLGSLEVVLSEGQINVSIAQPGKKKLEFAAGHRLNDGFWHSVQLVARDGSAVVTIDDDDGAEFRVAHPFQLRTGSQYFFGGCPKPASVTGCRSNQTAFHGCLQMLNVDMQPVDMVLLEQHRQGQYFNVFFNVCGITDRCTPNLCEHDGRCIQSWDDFMCICDLTGYKGETCHKSLYKESCDAYRVSGKSSGNYTIDPDGSGPLKPFTVYCDIREDRAWTIIRHNRHYATRVTGSSVDQPYLGAVEYWNASWAEVSALANASEYCEQRIELHCYSSRLLNTPSGLPFSFWMGRHDERHYYWGGSRPGIQRCACGLDKNCADPKYFCNCDADHALWRTDKGLLTFVDHLPVTQVVVGDTNRTGSEAQFLLGPLRCYGDRNTWNTISFNKGAALLFPTFQANHSLDISFYFKTTAQSGVFLENPGSRNYIRVELNTTRDVVFAYDIGNGDENLTVRSAVPWNDDEWHQVKAELNVKLARLRVDKLPWVVRQAPPQSFVHLDFDRPLYVGAAEHKMRPFLGCLRALRMNGVTLNLEGKANETEGVRVNCTGHCQDPPVPCQNSGLCVERYSHYSCNCSISAFDGPFCNHDIGGYFEEGTWVRYNILPMSLYAAREFASIISSPWQPLPAYNLTSEEVSFSFSTTAAPAVLLYVSTFVKDYMAVLIKDDGSLQLRYQLGTSPYVFALTTKPVTDGRPHRVNITRLHRTLYTQVDYLPVMEQQFSVFVDSKLDSPKNLYLGRVMETGVIDPEIQRYNTPGFSGCLSGVKFNTLVPLKAIFHPTSVLKPYSIRGELVESNCASMLPLTTILIPPEMDPWYMDIDFPHVHDDGWIGIIIGFVIFLLLLLGGLLVLLYFYYHRYKGS
;
A
#
# COMPACT_ATOMS: atom_id res chain seq x y z
N PRO A 1 -4.56 -46.71 -33.17
CA PRO A 1 -5.08 -45.42 -32.65
C PRO A 1 -5.95 -45.66 -31.41
N SER A 2 -5.34 -45.66 -30.23
CA SER A 2 -6.07 -45.72 -28.96
C SER A 2 -6.75 -44.37 -28.69
N PRO A 3 -7.98 -44.35 -28.15
CA PRO A 3 -8.70 -43.11 -27.92
C PRO A 3 -8.00 -42.27 -26.83
N ALA A 4 -7.90 -40.96 -27.07
CA ALA A 4 -7.36 -40.02 -26.11
C ALA A 4 -8.22 -40.01 -24.85
N LEU A 5 -7.63 -40.39 -23.72
CA LEU A 5 -8.20 -40.18 -22.40
C LEU A 5 -8.46 -38.67 -22.19
N PRO A 6 -9.54 -38.28 -21.48
CA PRO A 6 -9.78 -36.89 -21.13
C PRO A 6 -8.58 -36.37 -20.32
N ALA A 7 -8.06 -35.20 -20.70
CA ALA A 7 -6.92 -34.58 -20.06
C ALA A 7 -7.26 -34.29 -18.59
N GLY A 8 -6.54 -34.95 -17.67
CA GLY A 8 -6.57 -34.59 -16.26
C GLY A 8 -6.01 -33.18 -16.04
N PRO A 9 -6.08 -32.66 -14.80
CA PRO A 9 -5.46 -31.37 -14.46
C PRO A 9 -3.95 -31.41 -14.79
N CYS A 10 -3.45 -30.44 -15.57
CA CYS A 10 -2.05 -30.35 -16.03
C CYS A 10 -1.08 -29.98 -14.87
N TYR A 11 -0.97 -30.85 -13.87
CA TYR A 11 -0.18 -30.65 -12.66
C TYR A 11 0.52 -31.95 -12.21
N ASP A 12 0.74 -32.88 -13.14
CA ASP A 12 1.45 -34.13 -12.85
C ASP A 12 2.92 -33.84 -12.55
N GLU A 13 3.51 -34.56 -11.59
CA GLU A 13 4.94 -34.46 -11.30
C GLU A 13 5.74 -35.16 -12.42
N LEU A 14 6.68 -34.41 -13.01
CA LEU A 14 7.37 -34.77 -14.25
C LEU A 14 8.77 -35.37 -14.05
N VAL A 15 9.43 -35.19 -12.89
CA VAL A 15 10.83 -35.60 -12.66
C VAL A 15 10.95 -37.03 -12.10
N SER A 16 10.03 -37.40 -11.20
CA SER A 16 9.90 -38.72 -10.60
C SER A 16 9.85 -39.86 -11.63
N PRO A 17 9.03 -39.79 -12.71
CA PRO A 17 8.97 -40.86 -13.71
C PRO A 17 10.17 -40.91 -14.66
N LEU A 18 11.09 -39.93 -14.64
CA LEU A 18 12.22 -39.90 -15.57
C LEU A 18 13.26 -40.95 -15.24
N TYR A 19 13.96 -41.43 -16.27
CA TYR A 19 15.14 -42.25 -16.10
C TYR A 19 16.32 -41.44 -15.55
N SER A 20 17.23 -42.10 -14.83
CA SER A 20 18.42 -41.45 -14.25
C SER A 20 19.33 -40.72 -15.24
N TRP A 21 19.36 -41.12 -16.51
CA TRP A 21 20.16 -40.46 -17.56
C TRP A 21 19.54 -39.14 -18.05
N SER A 22 18.27 -38.88 -17.73
CA SER A 22 17.61 -37.60 -17.97
C SER A 22 18.02 -36.52 -16.97
N LEU A 23 18.73 -36.88 -15.89
CA LEU A 23 19.25 -35.94 -14.89
C LEU A 23 20.76 -35.78 -15.09
N GLY A 24 21.16 -34.61 -15.60
CA GLY A 24 22.55 -34.21 -15.78
C GLY A 24 22.97 -33.16 -14.74
N ALA A 25 24.27 -33.03 -14.50
CA ALA A 25 24.83 -31.94 -13.70
C ALA A 25 26.23 -31.59 -14.18
N SER A 26 26.67 -30.37 -13.86
CA SER A 26 28.03 -29.88 -14.15
C SER A 26 29.11 -30.74 -13.50
N SER A 27 28.88 -31.14 -12.25
CA SER A 27 29.78 -31.95 -11.44
C SER A 27 29.02 -32.63 -10.31
N ARG A 28 29.73 -33.45 -9.52
CA ARG A 28 29.19 -34.15 -8.35
C ARG A 28 30.22 -34.19 -7.24
N TYR A 29 29.79 -33.97 -6.00
CA TYR A 29 30.63 -34.05 -4.81
C TYR A 29 31.18 -35.48 -4.61
N ASN A 30 30.31 -36.49 -4.70
CA ASN A 30 30.65 -37.89 -4.79
C ASN A 30 29.47 -38.68 -5.40
N ILE A 31 29.54 -40.01 -5.43
CA ILE A 31 28.52 -40.86 -6.05
C ILE A 31 27.12 -40.73 -5.40
N PHE A 32 27.04 -40.50 -4.08
CA PHE A 32 25.81 -40.35 -3.31
C PHE A 32 25.16 -38.95 -3.43
N TYR A 33 25.86 -38.00 -4.07
CA TYR A 33 25.37 -36.64 -4.34
C TYR A 33 25.30 -36.36 -5.85
N SER A 34 25.16 -37.42 -6.65
CA SER A 34 25.00 -37.31 -8.10
C SER A 34 23.60 -36.81 -8.47
N ALA A 35 23.44 -36.35 -9.71
CA ALA A 35 22.19 -35.79 -10.23
C ALA A 35 20.98 -36.74 -10.07
N THR A 36 21.20 -38.06 -10.03
CA THR A 36 20.13 -39.05 -9.87
C THR A 36 19.41 -38.96 -8.52
N PHE A 37 20.07 -38.43 -7.49
CA PHE A 37 19.46 -38.21 -6.18
C PHE A 37 18.69 -36.89 -6.09
N ALA A 38 18.69 -36.07 -7.14
CA ALA A 38 18.00 -34.78 -7.16
C ALA A 38 16.47 -34.88 -7.27
N ARG A 39 15.85 -36.05 -7.07
CA ARG A 39 14.38 -36.17 -7.08
C ARG A 39 13.82 -35.75 -5.72
N LEU A 40 12.62 -35.15 -5.71
CA LEU A 40 11.91 -34.88 -4.45
C LEU A 40 11.78 -36.16 -3.62
N HIS A 41 11.85 -36.01 -2.29
CA HIS A 41 11.74 -37.10 -1.31
C HIS A 41 12.81 -38.21 -1.41
N SER A 42 13.82 -38.06 -2.27
CA SER A 42 14.99 -38.93 -2.32
C SER A 42 15.75 -38.96 -0.99
N THR A 43 16.47 -40.05 -0.70
CA THR A 43 17.27 -40.24 0.52
C THR A 43 18.52 -39.35 0.58
N SER A 44 18.90 -38.75 -0.54
CA SER A 44 20.00 -37.78 -0.69
C SER A 44 19.57 -36.69 -1.67
N GLY A 45 20.46 -35.73 -1.99
CA GLY A 45 20.25 -34.66 -2.96
C GLY A 45 21.49 -34.45 -3.83
N TRP A 46 21.36 -33.69 -4.92
CA TRP A 46 22.52 -33.31 -5.73
C TRP A 46 23.35 -32.24 -5.02
N SER A 47 24.67 -32.45 -5.04
CA SER A 47 25.68 -31.45 -4.64
C SER A 47 26.84 -31.48 -5.65
N PRO A 48 27.32 -30.32 -6.13
CA PRO A 48 28.46 -30.22 -7.05
C PRO A 48 29.81 -30.48 -6.35
N ASP A 49 30.87 -30.68 -7.15
CA ASP A 49 32.26 -30.69 -6.66
C ASP A 49 32.60 -29.29 -6.08
N PRO A 50 33.27 -29.17 -4.92
CA PRO A 50 33.58 -27.86 -4.33
C PRO A 50 34.49 -26.97 -5.18
N ARG A 51 35.18 -27.54 -6.18
CA ARG A 51 36.03 -26.81 -7.14
C ARG A 51 35.26 -26.33 -8.36
N ASP A 52 34.02 -26.79 -8.54
CA ASP A 52 33.15 -26.34 -9.61
C ASP A 52 32.70 -24.90 -9.34
N LYS A 53 33.14 -23.97 -10.19
CA LYS A 53 32.86 -22.55 -10.05
C LYS A 53 31.53 -22.14 -10.70
N GLN A 54 30.92 -23.00 -11.51
CA GLN A 54 29.66 -22.72 -12.22
C GLN A 54 28.73 -23.93 -12.14
N PRO A 55 28.29 -24.32 -10.92
CA PRO A 55 27.49 -25.51 -10.75
C PRO A 55 26.12 -25.39 -11.40
N TRP A 56 25.62 -26.47 -12.00
CA TRP A 56 24.26 -26.53 -12.51
C TRP A 56 23.69 -27.95 -12.46
N LEU A 57 22.36 -28.05 -12.33
CA LEU A 57 21.58 -29.29 -12.45
C LEU A 57 20.66 -29.16 -13.66
N GLN A 58 20.59 -30.18 -14.53
CA GLN A 58 19.80 -30.18 -15.75
C GLN A 58 18.86 -31.39 -15.81
N ILE A 59 17.64 -31.14 -16.27
CA ILE A 59 16.59 -32.14 -16.50
C ILE A 59 16.25 -32.15 -18.00
N ASP A 60 16.34 -33.32 -18.63
CA ASP A 60 15.80 -33.60 -19.96
C ASP A 60 14.45 -34.31 -19.81
N LEU A 61 13.35 -33.61 -20.14
CA LEU A 61 12.00 -34.17 -20.08
C LEU A 61 11.67 -35.10 -21.27
N MET A 62 12.65 -35.43 -22.11
CA MET A 62 12.57 -36.32 -23.28
C MET A 62 11.76 -35.76 -24.47
N GLN A 63 10.71 -35.00 -24.17
CA GLN A 63 9.84 -34.31 -25.12
C GLN A 63 9.43 -32.94 -24.53
N LYS A 64 8.86 -32.08 -25.36
CA LYS A 64 8.37 -30.76 -24.92
C LYS A 64 7.19 -30.95 -23.95
N HIS A 65 7.23 -30.22 -22.84
CA HIS A 65 6.17 -30.21 -21.84
C HIS A 65 5.72 -28.78 -21.58
N ARG A 66 4.46 -28.65 -21.14
CA ARG A 66 3.93 -27.45 -20.52
C ARG A 66 4.16 -27.57 -19.01
N ILE A 67 5.06 -26.77 -18.47
CA ILE A 67 5.49 -26.81 -17.07
C ILE A 67 4.85 -25.64 -16.34
N ASN A 68 4.10 -25.93 -15.28
CA ASN A 68 3.32 -24.96 -14.50
C ASN A 68 3.92 -24.65 -13.13
N ALA A 69 4.80 -25.51 -12.59
CA ALA A 69 5.43 -25.26 -11.29
C ALA A 69 6.80 -25.91 -11.16
N VAL A 70 7.65 -25.30 -10.32
CA VAL A 70 8.96 -25.81 -9.91
C VAL A 70 8.96 -25.95 -8.39
N ALA A 71 9.45 -27.06 -7.87
CA ALA A 71 9.59 -27.28 -6.44
C ALA A 71 11.00 -27.71 -6.06
N THR A 72 11.53 -27.15 -4.98
CA THR A 72 12.85 -27.47 -4.43
C THR A 72 12.76 -28.02 -3.02
N GLN A 73 13.70 -28.89 -2.67
CA GLN A 73 13.86 -29.46 -1.34
C GLN A 73 15.35 -29.56 -1.02
N GLY A 74 15.75 -29.26 0.22
CA GLY A 74 17.13 -29.43 0.68
C GLY A 74 17.57 -30.90 0.71
N THR A 75 18.82 -31.21 1.01
CA THR A 75 19.27 -32.61 1.16
C THR A 75 18.87 -33.17 2.53
N PHE A 76 18.31 -34.37 2.58
CA PHE A 76 17.76 -34.94 3.82
C PHE A 76 18.81 -35.06 4.94
N ASN A 77 18.46 -34.57 6.14
CA ASN A 77 19.26 -34.66 7.37
C ASN A 77 20.68 -34.06 7.24
N THR A 78 20.84 -32.99 6.46
CA THR A 78 22.08 -32.22 6.36
C THR A 78 21.83 -30.73 6.50
N TYR A 79 22.89 -29.93 6.55
CA TYR A 79 22.81 -28.47 6.45
C TYR A 79 22.80 -27.97 4.99
N ASP A 80 22.62 -28.87 4.02
CA ASP A 80 22.84 -28.59 2.61
C ASP A 80 21.52 -28.31 1.91
N TRP A 81 21.22 -27.03 1.72
CA TRP A 81 20.07 -26.61 0.94
C TRP A 81 20.33 -25.28 0.25
N LEU A 82 19.72 -25.15 -0.90
CA LEU A 82 19.76 -23.97 -1.73
C LEU A 82 18.73 -22.95 -1.21
N THR A 83 19.14 -21.69 -1.06
CA THR A 83 18.27 -20.58 -0.62
C THR A 83 17.86 -19.66 -1.76
N ARG A 84 18.63 -19.61 -2.87
CA ARG A 84 18.26 -18.90 -4.11
C ARG A 84 18.81 -19.57 -5.37
N TYR A 85 18.02 -19.64 -6.45
CA TYR A 85 18.41 -20.27 -7.72
C TYR A 85 17.82 -19.55 -8.94
N ILE A 86 18.46 -19.70 -10.11
CA ILE A 86 17.92 -19.29 -11.41
C ILE A 86 17.36 -20.51 -12.14
N VAL A 87 16.23 -20.33 -12.83
CA VAL A 87 15.65 -21.34 -13.74
C VAL A 87 15.95 -20.94 -15.18
N LEU A 88 16.60 -21.82 -15.91
CA LEU A 88 16.81 -21.71 -17.35
C LEU A 88 15.99 -22.80 -18.06
N TYR A 89 15.44 -22.49 -19.23
CA TYR A 89 14.67 -23.43 -20.02
C TYR A 89 15.00 -23.31 -21.51
N GLY A 90 14.72 -24.37 -22.27
CA GLY A 90 14.92 -24.36 -23.71
C GLY A 90 14.55 -25.67 -24.38
N ASP A 91 14.56 -25.65 -25.71
CA ASP A 91 14.34 -26.85 -26.54
C ASP A 91 15.66 -27.52 -26.98
N HIS A 92 16.81 -26.88 -26.71
CA HIS A 92 18.15 -27.40 -27.01
C HIS A 92 19.09 -27.28 -25.79
N PRO A 93 19.99 -28.25 -25.51
CA PRO A 93 20.86 -28.24 -24.32
C PRO A 93 21.94 -27.13 -24.30
N THR A 94 22.05 -26.34 -25.38
CA THR A 94 23.04 -25.25 -25.53
C THR A 94 22.37 -23.92 -25.94
N SER A 95 21.07 -23.78 -25.73
CA SER A 95 20.33 -22.53 -25.98
C SER A 95 19.31 -22.38 -24.85
N TRP A 96 19.54 -21.39 -24.00
CA TRP A 96 18.84 -21.23 -22.74
C TRP A 96 18.19 -19.86 -22.64
N LYS A 97 16.89 -19.85 -22.38
CA LYS A 97 16.13 -18.68 -21.95
C LYS A 97 16.02 -18.69 -20.43
N PRO A 98 16.39 -17.60 -19.75
CA PRO A 98 16.10 -17.45 -18.33
C PRO A 98 14.60 -17.28 -18.10
N PHE A 99 14.09 -17.85 -17.02
CA PHE A 99 12.72 -17.61 -16.58
C PHE A 99 12.71 -16.58 -15.45
N PHE A 100 11.99 -15.49 -15.65
CA PHE A 100 11.83 -14.42 -14.68
C PHE A 100 10.49 -14.57 -13.98
N GLN A 101 10.49 -14.98 -12.71
CA GLN A 101 9.27 -14.92 -11.91
C GLN A 101 8.92 -13.45 -11.62
N GLN A 102 7.64 -13.09 -11.71
CA GLN A 102 7.16 -11.76 -11.28
C GLN A 102 7.73 -11.38 -9.91
N GLY A 103 8.19 -10.14 -9.77
CA GLY A 103 8.76 -9.61 -8.52
C GLY A 103 10.18 -10.08 -8.16
N SER A 104 10.88 -10.84 -9.03
CA SER A 104 12.19 -11.43 -8.72
C SER A 104 13.36 -10.88 -9.58
N ASN A 105 14.51 -10.70 -8.95
CA ASN A 105 15.79 -10.43 -9.62
C ASN A 105 16.45 -11.74 -10.09
N TRP A 106 15.91 -12.32 -11.17
CA TRP A 106 16.38 -13.59 -11.79
C TRP A 106 16.28 -14.85 -10.93
N THR A 107 15.89 -14.73 -9.66
CA THR A 107 16.15 -15.75 -8.64
C THR A 107 14.89 -16.19 -7.91
N PHE A 108 14.63 -17.49 -7.93
CA PHE A 108 13.63 -18.11 -7.10
C PHE A 108 14.16 -18.25 -5.68
N PHE A 109 13.28 -18.02 -4.70
CA PHE A 109 13.56 -18.38 -3.32
C PHE A 109 13.55 -19.91 -3.18
N GLY A 110 14.62 -20.43 -2.59
CA GLY A 110 14.76 -21.85 -2.28
C GLY A 110 14.27 -22.17 -0.88
N ASN A 111 14.93 -23.14 -0.28
CA ASN A 111 14.56 -23.72 1.00
C ASN A 111 15.13 -22.92 2.18
N VAL A 112 14.43 -22.97 3.31
CA VAL A 112 14.91 -22.45 4.61
C VAL A 112 15.40 -23.55 5.54
N ASN A 113 15.17 -24.81 5.16
CA ASN A 113 15.53 -26.02 5.90
C ASN A 113 15.79 -27.20 4.93
N GLU A 114 16.14 -28.35 5.47
CA GLU A 114 16.57 -29.54 4.74
C GLU A 114 15.41 -30.44 4.26
N SER A 115 14.22 -30.29 4.83
CA SER A 115 13.11 -31.23 4.68
C SER A 115 11.85 -30.64 4.03
N GLY A 116 11.57 -29.35 4.19
CA GLY A 116 10.42 -28.67 3.60
C GLY A 116 10.52 -28.56 2.09
N VAL A 117 9.43 -28.87 1.38
CA VAL A 117 9.31 -28.64 -0.06
C VAL A 117 8.81 -27.22 -0.28
N VAL A 118 9.57 -26.43 -1.03
CA VAL A 118 9.19 -25.09 -1.45
C VAL A 118 8.78 -25.16 -2.90
N ARG A 119 7.49 -24.92 -3.19
CA ARG A 119 6.91 -24.96 -4.53
C ARG A 119 6.55 -23.55 -4.97
N HIS A 120 6.96 -23.21 -6.19
CA HIS A 120 6.56 -21.99 -6.90
C HIS A 120 5.73 -22.38 -8.11
N ASP A 121 4.46 -21.97 -8.13
CA ASP A 121 3.69 -21.99 -9.37
C ASP A 121 4.15 -20.82 -10.26
N LEU A 122 4.43 -21.14 -11.51
CA LEU A 122 4.91 -20.20 -12.50
C LEU A 122 3.76 -19.32 -12.95
N HIS A 123 3.98 -18.01 -12.99
CA HIS A 123 2.97 -17.03 -13.41
C HIS A 123 2.52 -17.21 -14.88
N TYR A 124 3.37 -17.81 -15.72
CA TYR A 124 3.00 -18.40 -17.01
C TYR A 124 3.70 -19.75 -17.21
N PRO A 125 3.12 -20.65 -18.00
CA PRO A 125 3.71 -21.96 -18.25
C PRO A 125 4.98 -21.87 -19.09
N ILE A 126 6.02 -22.59 -18.69
CA ILE A 126 7.20 -22.81 -19.54
C ILE A 126 6.87 -23.89 -20.57
N LEU A 127 7.11 -23.60 -21.85
CA LEU A 127 7.07 -24.58 -22.94
C LEU A 127 8.49 -24.99 -23.30
N ALA A 128 8.97 -26.10 -22.73
CA ALA A 128 10.34 -26.55 -22.92
C ALA A 128 10.50 -28.06 -22.82
N ARG A 129 11.61 -28.56 -23.36
CA ARG A 129 12.10 -29.92 -23.10
C ARG A 129 13.15 -29.96 -22.00
N TYR A 130 14.03 -28.97 -21.97
CA TYR A 130 15.14 -28.91 -21.03
C TYR A 130 14.91 -27.84 -19.97
N ILE A 131 15.17 -28.19 -18.72
CA ILE A 131 15.22 -27.26 -17.59
C ILE A 131 16.58 -27.36 -16.93
N ARG A 132 17.18 -26.22 -16.59
CA ARG A 132 18.44 -26.14 -15.86
C ARG A 132 18.32 -25.20 -14.68
N ILE A 133 18.79 -25.66 -13.51
CA ILE A 133 18.81 -24.91 -12.27
C ILE A 133 20.24 -24.46 -11.98
N ILE A 134 20.43 -23.15 -11.79
CA ILE A 134 21.71 -22.54 -11.41
C ILE A 134 21.64 -22.10 -9.95
N PRO A 135 22.40 -22.72 -9.04
CA PRO A 135 22.50 -22.26 -7.66
C PRO A 135 23.14 -20.88 -7.54
N VAL A 136 22.49 -19.98 -6.80
CA VAL A 136 22.97 -18.60 -6.55
C VAL A 136 23.36 -18.41 -5.08
N ALA A 137 22.54 -18.92 -4.16
CA ALA A 137 22.85 -18.88 -2.73
C ALA A 137 22.38 -20.15 -2.03
N TRP A 138 23.03 -20.51 -0.93
CA TRP A 138 22.74 -21.68 -0.11
C TRP A 138 23.00 -21.37 1.36
N ASN A 139 22.61 -22.29 2.24
CA ASN A 139 22.85 -22.17 3.67
C ASN A 139 24.34 -21.95 3.99
N PRO A 140 24.72 -20.86 4.68
CA PRO A 140 26.12 -20.59 5.00
C PRO A 140 26.76 -21.64 5.92
N ARG A 141 25.97 -22.47 6.61
CA ARG A 141 26.46 -23.57 7.47
C ARG A 141 26.72 -24.88 6.72
N GLY A 142 26.31 -24.99 5.47
CA GLY A 142 26.43 -26.21 4.66
C GLY A 142 26.95 -25.94 3.25
N LYS A 143 26.66 -26.86 2.32
CA LYS A 143 26.95 -26.73 0.89
C LYS A 143 25.66 -26.68 0.06
N ILE A 144 25.80 -26.59 -1.25
CA ILE A 144 24.67 -26.72 -2.18
C ILE A 144 24.08 -28.13 -2.04
N GLY A 145 22.80 -28.21 -1.70
CA GLY A 145 22.01 -29.43 -1.70
C GLY A 145 20.66 -29.17 -2.36
N LEU A 146 20.29 -30.01 -3.35
CA LEU A 146 19.08 -29.80 -4.14
C LEU A 146 18.40 -31.12 -4.50
N ARG A 147 17.12 -31.18 -4.19
CA ARG A 147 16.11 -32.08 -4.76
C ARG A 147 15.09 -31.20 -5.48
N LEU A 148 14.65 -31.62 -6.66
CA LEU A 148 13.84 -30.85 -7.61
C LEU A 148 12.63 -31.68 -8.04
N GLY A 149 11.48 -31.02 -8.16
CA GLY A 149 10.29 -31.52 -8.84
C GLY A 149 9.78 -30.48 -9.82
N LEU A 150 9.25 -30.95 -10.94
CA LEU A 150 8.61 -30.12 -11.96
C LEU A 150 7.18 -30.61 -12.13
N TYR A 151 6.21 -29.72 -12.29
CA TYR A 151 4.80 -30.09 -12.43
C TYR A 151 4.22 -29.57 -13.74
N GLY A 152 3.49 -30.39 -14.47
CA GLY A 152 2.95 -30.01 -15.78
C GLY A 152 2.35 -31.18 -16.56
N CYS A 153 2.36 -31.07 -17.90
CA CYS A 153 1.86 -32.12 -18.80
C CYS A 153 2.56 -32.11 -20.18
N PRO A 154 2.53 -33.23 -20.93
CA PRO A 154 3.11 -33.29 -22.28
C PRO A 154 2.52 -32.26 -23.24
N TYR A 155 3.35 -31.66 -24.09
CA TYR A 155 2.95 -30.66 -25.07
C TYR A 155 3.23 -31.14 -26.51
N ARG A 156 2.20 -31.17 -27.36
CA ARG A 156 2.33 -31.51 -28.79
C ARG A 156 2.59 -30.25 -29.61
N SER A 157 3.68 -30.23 -30.35
CA SER A 157 4.07 -29.09 -31.20
C SER A 157 3.92 -29.42 -32.69
N HIS A 158 3.14 -28.60 -33.41
CA HIS A 158 3.07 -28.61 -34.88
C HIS A 158 3.75 -27.34 -35.40
N VAL A 159 4.98 -27.49 -35.88
CA VAL A 159 5.84 -26.37 -36.30
C VAL A 159 5.77 -26.15 -37.81
N LEU A 160 5.74 -24.88 -38.19
CA LEU A 160 5.95 -24.38 -39.55
C LEU A 160 7.16 -23.43 -39.55
N TYR A 161 7.97 -23.48 -40.60
CA TYR A 161 9.11 -22.59 -40.80
C TYR A 161 8.92 -21.78 -42.08
N PHE A 162 9.11 -20.47 -41.97
CA PHE A 162 9.01 -19.49 -43.04
C PHE A 162 10.38 -18.84 -43.27
N ASP A 163 10.84 -18.74 -44.52
CA ASP A 163 12.15 -18.15 -44.88
C ASP A 163 12.07 -16.66 -45.28
N GLY A 164 10.91 -16.04 -45.15
CA GLY A 164 10.65 -14.65 -45.59
C GLY A 164 10.07 -14.54 -47.01
N ASP A 165 10.24 -15.54 -47.86
CA ASP A 165 9.52 -15.61 -49.15
C ASP A 165 8.33 -16.59 -49.10
N ASP A 166 8.15 -17.26 -47.97
CA ASP A 166 7.13 -18.28 -47.76
C ASP A 166 5.91 -17.69 -47.03
N ALA A 167 4.71 -18.15 -47.39
CA ALA A 167 3.49 -17.85 -46.64
C ALA A 167 2.46 -18.98 -46.78
N ILE A 168 1.49 -19.02 -45.87
CA ILE A 168 0.29 -19.86 -46.02
C ILE A 168 -0.97 -19.02 -45.91
N SER A 169 -2.04 -19.45 -46.58
CA SER A 169 -3.38 -18.92 -46.32
C SER A 169 -4.36 -20.03 -45.93
N TYR A 170 -5.18 -19.76 -44.93
CA TYR A 170 -6.29 -20.60 -44.51
C TYR A 170 -7.57 -20.06 -45.12
N ARG A 171 -8.19 -20.84 -46.02
CA ARG A 171 -9.45 -20.48 -46.67
C ARG A 171 -10.63 -20.91 -45.81
N PHE A 172 -11.50 -19.95 -45.48
CA PHE A 172 -12.70 -20.22 -44.71
C PHE A 172 -13.69 -21.10 -45.49
N ARG A 173 -14.46 -21.92 -44.77
CA ARG A 173 -15.51 -22.75 -45.39
C ARG A 173 -16.65 -21.90 -45.97
N ALA A 174 -16.99 -20.81 -45.29
CA ALA A 174 -17.88 -19.77 -45.78
C ALA A 174 -17.06 -18.70 -46.50
N LYS A 175 -17.56 -18.14 -47.61
CA LYS A 175 -16.83 -17.12 -48.39
C LYS A 175 -16.50 -15.84 -47.61
N ARG A 176 -17.21 -15.57 -46.52
CA ARG A 176 -17.02 -14.47 -45.58
C ARG A 176 -17.33 -14.97 -44.18
N ILE A 177 -16.59 -14.51 -43.18
CA ILE A 177 -16.90 -14.72 -41.76
C ILE A 177 -17.21 -13.39 -41.09
N SER A 178 -18.14 -13.41 -40.15
CA SER A 178 -18.53 -12.29 -39.31
C SER A 178 -18.58 -12.81 -37.88
N THR A 179 -17.65 -12.39 -37.03
CA THR A 179 -17.50 -12.94 -35.68
C THR A 179 -17.78 -11.88 -34.62
N MET A 180 -18.42 -12.27 -33.52
CA MET A 180 -18.56 -11.46 -32.31
C MET A 180 -17.50 -11.84 -31.26
N GLU A 181 -16.97 -13.06 -31.37
CA GLU A 181 -15.97 -13.63 -30.49
C GLU A 181 -14.89 -14.31 -31.33
N ASP A 182 -13.63 -14.09 -30.99
CA ASP A 182 -12.48 -14.72 -31.63
C ASP A 182 -11.48 -15.20 -30.58
N ASP A 183 -10.95 -16.40 -30.78
CA ASP A 183 -9.89 -17.04 -30.00
C ASP A 183 -8.75 -17.43 -30.94
N ILE A 184 -7.64 -16.72 -30.85
CA ILE A 184 -6.51 -16.84 -31.78
C ILE A 184 -5.23 -17.03 -30.96
N SER A 185 -4.54 -18.15 -31.18
CA SER A 185 -3.30 -18.45 -30.46
C SER A 185 -2.26 -19.08 -31.37
N PHE A 186 -1.00 -18.70 -31.20
CA PHE A 186 0.14 -19.37 -31.81
C PHE A 186 1.41 -18.97 -31.07
N ASN A 187 2.45 -19.81 -31.15
CA ASN A 187 3.77 -19.40 -30.67
C ASN A 187 4.67 -19.09 -31.87
N PHE A 188 5.56 -18.12 -31.73
CA PHE A 188 6.53 -17.78 -32.77
C PHE A 188 7.95 -17.69 -32.20
N LYS A 189 8.93 -17.81 -33.09
CA LYS A 189 10.37 -17.77 -32.78
C LYS A 189 11.12 -17.16 -33.96
N THR A 190 11.92 -16.12 -33.73
CA THR A 190 12.67 -15.44 -34.79
C THR A 190 13.94 -14.72 -34.26
N LEU A 191 14.81 -14.34 -35.20
CA LEU A 191 15.93 -13.40 -35.03
C LEU A 191 15.69 -12.08 -35.76
N GLU A 192 14.61 -11.96 -36.53
CA GLU A 192 14.28 -10.75 -37.29
C GLU A 192 13.50 -9.76 -36.43
N GLN A 193 13.78 -8.48 -36.61
CA GLN A 193 13.13 -7.40 -35.86
C GLN A 193 11.75 -7.04 -36.43
N ASP A 194 11.55 -7.28 -37.73
CA ASP A 194 10.33 -6.93 -38.45
C ASP A 194 9.78 -8.15 -39.18
N GLY A 195 8.45 -8.27 -39.27
CA GLY A 195 7.82 -9.34 -40.04
C GLY A 195 6.33 -9.56 -39.76
N VAL A 196 5.53 -9.76 -40.80
CA VAL A 196 4.09 -10.03 -40.66
C VAL A 196 3.84 -11.48 -40.25
N LEU A 197 3.31 -11.69 -39.04
CA LEU A 197 2.99 -13.01 -38.49
C LEU A 197 1.62 -13.50 -38.99
N MET A 198 0.62 -12.64 -38.94
CA MET A 198 -0.77 -12.94 -39.31
C MET A 198 -1.44 -11.71 -39.92
N HIS A 199 -2.26 -11.92 -40.95
CA HIS A 199 -3.07 -10.86 -41.53
C HIS A 199 -4.41 -11.40 -42.05
N GLY A 200 -5.50 -10.70 -41.75
CA GLY A 200 -6.82 -10.90 -42.34
C GLY A 200 -7.49 -9.57 -42.60
N GLU A 201 -8.22 -9.46 -43.70
CA GLU A 201 -8.91 -8.24 -44.13
C GLU A 201 -10.23 -8.61 -44.81
N GLY A 202 -11.26 -7.80 -44.59
CA GLY A 202 -12.55 -7.88 -45.26
C GLY A 202 -12.79 -6.73 -46.24
N ALA A 203 -13.68 -6.94 -47.22
CA ALA A 203 -13.99 -5.98 -48.27
C ALA A 203 -14.59 -4.66 -47.75
N GLN A 204 -15.02 -4.62 -46.48
CA GLN A 204 -15.58 -3.44 -45.82
C GLN A 204 -14.53 -2.60 -45.06
N GLY A 205 -13.25 -2.98 -45.10
CA GLY A 205 -12.16 -2.27 -44.43
C GLY A 205 -11.91 -2.74 -42.99
N ASP A 206 -12.58 -3.80 -42.55
CA ASP A 206 -12.29 -4.54 -41.33
C ASP A 206 -11.00 -5.34 -41.51
N TYR A 207 -10.14 -5.36 -40.50
CA TYR A 207 -8.92 -6.15 -40.57
C TYR A 207 -8.35 -6.45 -39.20
N ILE A 208 -7.54 -7.49 -39.16
CA ILE A 208 -6.70 -7.85 -38.03
C ILE A 208 -5.32 -8.23 -38.55
N THR A 209 -4.29 -7.56 -38.04
CA THR A 209 -2.90 -7.80 -38.41
C THR A 209 -2.06 -7.93 -37.16
N VAL A 210 -1.27 -8.99 -37.09
CA VAL A 210 -0.22 -9.17 -36.08
C VAL A 210 1.12 -9.13 -36.79
N GLU A 211 1.99 -8.23 -36.37
CA GLU A 211 3.33 -8.10 -36.92
C GLU A 211 4.37 -7.84 -35.84
N LEU A 212 5.62 -8.19 -36.15
CA LEU A 212 6.78 -7.69 -35.43
C LEU A 212 7.23 -6.39 -36.07
N LYS A 213 7.53 -5.41 -35.22
CA LYS A 213 8.18 -4.16 -35.62
C LYS A 213 9.17 -3.77 -34.54
N GLN A 214 10.45 -3.61 -34.91
CA GLN A 214 11.54 -3.34 -33.95
C GLN A 214 11.57 -4.34 -32.78
N ALA A 215 11.37 -5.63 -33.08
CA ALA A 215 11.25 -6.74 -32.12
C ALA A 215 10.18 -6.56 -31.03
N GLN A 216 9.15 -5.74 -31.28
CA GLN A 216 7.94 -5.64 -30.49
C GLN A 216 6.76 -6.18 -31.28
N LEU A 217 5.75 -6.73 -30.60
CA LEU A 217 4.54 -7.24 -31.26
C LEU A 217 3.50 -6.13 -31.38
N PHE A 218 3.05 -5.87 -32.60
CA PHE A 218 1.98 -4.94 -32.91
C PHE A 218 0.73 -5.71 -33.32
N LEU A 219 -0.39 -5.44 -32.62
CA LEU A 219 -1.73 -5.83 -33.03
C LEU A 219 -2.44 -4.60 -33.60
N HIS A 220 -2.80 -4.68 -34.87
CA HIS A 220 -3.67 -3.73 -35.53
C HIS A 220 -5.04 -4.37 -35.73
N ILE A 221 -6.10 -3.73 -35.27
CA ILE A 221 -7.47 -4.21 -35.43
C ILE A 221 -8.42 -3.06 -35.78
N SER A 222 -9.30 -3.31 -36.74
CA SER A 222 -10.39 -2.42 -37.14
C SER A 222 -11.67 -3.25 -37.27
N LEU A 223 -12.71 -2.85 -36.55
CA LEU A 223 -14.07 -3.42 -36.64
C LEU A 223 -14.98 -2.59 -37.56
N GLY A 224 -14.39 -1.67 -38.35
CA GLY A 224 -15.11 -0.76 -39.24
C GLY A 224 -15.13 0.69 -38.76
N SER A 225 -15.33 1.63 -39.68
CA SER A 225 -15.38 3.08 -39.42
C SER A 225 -16.71 3.70 -39.88
N SER A 226 -17.23 4.68 -39.15
CA SER A 226 -18.49 5.36 -39.49
C SER A 226 -18.23 6.73 -40.11
N PRO A 227 -18.77 7.06 -41.29
CA PRO A 227 -18.69 8.41 -41.85
C PRO A 227 -19.64 9.41 -41.17
N VAL A 228 -20.62 8.94 -40.38
CA VAL A 228 -21.64 9.78 -39.71
C VAL A 228 -21.14 10.32 -38.36
N HIS A 229 -20.32 9.54 -37.66
CA HIS A 229 -19.62 9.94 -36.45
C HIS A 229 -18.14 9.90 -36.79
N ALA A 230 -17.46 11.05 -36.89
CA ALA A 230 -16.03 11.17 -37.25
C ALA A 230 -15.12 10.48 -36.20
N THR A 231 -15.21 9.15 -36.14
CA THR A 231 -14.56 8.26 -35.19
C THR A 231 -13.86 7.18 -35.99
N GLU A 232 -12.54 7.24 -35.98
CA GLU A 232 -11.68 6.27 -36.65
C GLU A 232 -11.75 4.94 -35.90
N GLY A 233 -12.13 3.85 -36.58
CA GLY A 233 -12.30 2.52 -35.97
C GLY A 233 -10.99 1.75 -35.74
N HIS A 234 -9.88 2.29 -36.23
CA HIS A 234 -8.57 1.66 -36.13
C HIS A 234 -8.03 1.71 -34.70
N THR A 235 -7.57 0.56 -34.22
CA THR A 235 -6.93 0.39 -32.91
C THR A 235 -5.57 -0.28 -33.12
N THR A 236 -4.51 0.32 -32.57
CA THR A 236 -3.16 -0.27 -32.56
C THR A 236 -2.72 -0.49 -31.12
N VAL A 237 -2.22 -1.69 -30.83
CA VAL A 237 -1.74 -2.07 -29.49
C VAL A 237 -0.39 -2.77 -29.62
N THR A 238 0.56 -2.36 -28.78
CA THR A 238 1.90 -2.95 -28.70
C THR A 238 2.09 -3.76 -27.43
N VAL A 239 2.79 -4.89 -27.52
CA VAL A 239 3.19 -5.74 -26.38
C VAL A 239 4.57 -6.38 -26.60
N GLY A 240 5.29 -6.63 -25.50
CA GLY A 240 6.62 -7.25 -25.51
C GLY A 240 7.72 -6.39 -26.13
N SER A 241 8.95 -6.86 -25.97
CA SER A 241 10.15 -6.31 -26.62
C SER A 241 11.26 -7.36 -26.65
N LEU A 242 12.29 -7.12 -27.47
CA LEU A 242 13.40 -8.04 -27.69
C LEU A 242 12.93 -9.46 -28.09
N LEU A 243 11.87 -9.53 -28.89
CA LEU A 243 11.25 -10.78 -29.37
C LEU A 243 12.08 -11.47 -30.48
N ASP A 244 13.23 -10.88 -30.83
CA ASP A 244 14.27 -11.38 -31.74
C ASP A 244 15.31 -12.24 -31.00
N ASP A 245 14.91 -12.92 -29.92
CA ASP A 245 15.81 -13.66 -29.02
C ASP A 245 16.08 -15.11 -29.45
N GLN A 246 15.51 -15.58 -30.56
CA GLN A 246 15.54 -16.96 -31.04
C GLN A 246 14.98 -17.98 -30.03
N HIS A 247 14.02 -17.58 -29.20
CA HIS A 247 13.23 -18.47 -28.35
C HIS A 247 11.75 -18.39 -28.73
N TRP A 248 10.98 -19.33 -28.19
CA TRP A 248 9.54 -19.35 -28.40
C TRP A 248 8.87 -18.28 -27.54
N HIS A 249 7.97 -17.53 -28.17
CA HIS A 249 7.05 -16.59 -27.54
C HIS A 249 5.62 -17.03 -27.79
N SER A 250 4.77 -17.03 -26.77
CA SER A 250 3.38 -17.51 -26.83
C SER A 250 2.42 -16.34 -26.94
N LEU A 251 1.70 -16.25 -28.06
CA LEU A 251 0.67 -15.24 -28.30
C LEU A 251 -0.74 -15.85 -28.18
N HIS A 252 -1.62 -15.15 -27.46
CA HIS A 252 -3.03 -15.49 -27.32
C HIS A 252 -3.89 -14.23 -27.39
N ILE A 253 -4.90 -14.21 -28.25
CA ILE A 253 -5.81 -13.09 -28.48
C ILE A 253 -7.24 -13.58 -28.26
N GLU A 254 -7.91 -13.03 -27.25
CA GLU A 254 -9.32 -13.28 -26.98
C GLU A 254 -10.10 -11.99 -27.22
N ARG A 255 -11.06 -12.01 -28.14
CA ARG A 255 -11.93 -10.88 -28.40
C ARG A 255 -13.37 -11.23 -28.09
N TYR A 256 -14.08 -10.32 -27.41
CA TYR A 256 -15.53 -10.34 -27.27
C TYR A 256 -16.11 -8.95 -27.56
N GLY A 257 -16.77 -8.81 -28.71
CA GLY A 257 -17.19 -7.52 -29.23
C GLY A 257 -16.00 -6.57 -29.41
N ARG A 258 -16.05 -5.42 -28.76
CA ARG A 258 -14.92 -4.46 -28.73
C ARG A 258 -13.87 -4.76 -27.66
N HIS A 259 -14.09 -5.68 -26.74
CA HIS A 259 -13.13 -5.96 -25.68
C HIS A 259 -12.12 -7.01 -26.17
N VAL A 260 -10.84 -6.73 -26.00
CA VAL A 260 -9.74 -7.63 -26.42
C VAL A 260 -8.80 -7.85 -25.25
N ASN A 261 -8.47 -9.11 -24.98
CA ASN A 261 -7.36 -9.53 -24.15
C ASN A 261 -6.23 -10.02 -25.07
N LEU A 262 -5.14 -9.27 -25.12
CA LEU A 262 -3.93 -9.62 -25.86
C LEU A 262 -2.89 -10.13 -24.86
N THR A 263 -2.50 -11.41 -24.95
CA THR A 263 -1.55 -12.04 -24.04
C THR A 263 -0.28 -12.45 -24.78
N LEU A 264 0.89 -12.00 -24.31
CA LEU A 264 2.20 -12.40 -24.82
C LEU A 264 3.08 -12.86 -23.66
N ASP A 265 3.57 -14.10 -23.70
CA ASP A 265 4.43 -14.69 -22.64
C ASP A 265 3.88 -14.50 -21.21
N GLY A 266 2.54 -14.53 -21.06
CA GLY A 266 1.86 -14.33 -19.79
C GLY A 266 1.52 -12.89 -19.42
N GLU A 267 2.07 -11.90 -20.12
CA GLU A 267 1.67 -10.49 -19.97
C GLU A 267 0.34 -10.26 -20.69
N VAL A 268 -0.69 -9.82 -19.96
CA VAL A 268 -2.05 -9.61 -20.50
C VAL A 268 -2.34 -8.11 -20.63
N LYS A 269 -2.54 -7.64 -21.86
CA LYS A 269 -2.99 -6.28 -22.16
C LYS A 269 -4.48 -6.28 -22.51
N ARG A 270 -5.28 -5.62 -21.68
CA ARG A 270 -6.74 -5.48 -21.87
C ARG A 270 -7.06 -4.13 -22.45
N PHE A 271 -7.81 -4.11 -23.54
CA PHE A 271 -8.22 -2.86 -24.17
C PHE A 271 -9.58 -2.98 -24.86
N ARG A 272 -10.13 -1.82 -25.22
CA ARG A 272 -11.37 -1.72 -26.00
C ARG A 272 -11.05 -1.11 -27.37
N CYS A 273 -11.46 -1.78 -28.44
CA CYS A 273 -11.36 -1.27 -29.80
C CYS A 273 -12.11 0.07 -29.95
N HIS A 274 -11.52 0.98 -30.72
CA HIS A 274 -12.14 2.23 -31.12
C HIS A 274 -13.34 1.99 -32.05
N GLY A 275 -14.20 3.01 -32.21
CA GLY A 275 -15.40 2.92 -33.03
C GLY A 275 -16.62 2.33 -32.28
N THR A 276 -17.70 2.12 -33.04
CA THR A 276 -19.02 1.72 -32.52
C THR A 276 -19.46 0.31 -32.91
N PHE A 277 -18.73 -0.33 -33.82
CA PHE A 277 -19.00 -1.68 -34.30
C PHE A 277 -18.41 -2.74 -33.38
N ASP A 278 -19.07 -3.90 -33.28
CA ASP A 278 -18.67 -5.01 -32.39
C ASP A 278 -18.33 -6.31 -33.15
N GLN A 279 -18.57 -6.37 -34.47
CA GLN A 279 -18.28 -7.54 -35.31
C GLN A 279 -16.96 -7.36 -36.07
N LEU A 280 -16.22 -8.46 -36.27
CA LEU A 280 -15.05 -8.49 -37.14
C LEU A 280 -15.42 -9.25 -38.43
N ASP A 281 -15.41 -8.55 -39.55
CA ASP A 281 -15.75 -9.12 -40.84
C ASP A 281 -14.50 -9.39 -41.69
N LEU A 282 -14.16 -10.66 -41.91
CA LEU A 282 -13.01 -11.05 -42.73
C LEU A 282 -13.47 -11.73 -44.04
N ASP A 283 -12.77 -11.45 -45.14
CA ASP A 283 -13.02 -12.06 -46.45
C ASP A 283 -12.47 -13.50 -46.52
N THR A 284 -12.33 -14.10 -47.71
CA THR A 284 -12.16 -15.54 -47.92
C THR A 284 -10.98 -16.22 -47.22
N GLU A 285 -9.92 -15.51 -46.85
CA GLU A 285 -8.66 -16.11 -46.42
C GLU A 285 -7.98 -15.35 -45.27
N LEU A 286 -7.30 -16.10 -44.40
CA LEU A 286 -6.40 -15.60 -43.36
C LEU A 286 -4.96 -16.00 -43.68
N PHE A 287 -4.02 -15.06 -43.65
CA PHE A 287 -2.63 -15.27 -44.05
C PHE A 287 -1.70 -15.39 -42.84
N PHE A 288 -0.67 -16.25 -42.94
CA PHE A 288 0.39 -16.40 -41.95
C PHE A 288 1.76 -16.47 -42.61
N GLY A 289 2.77 -15.90 -41.97
CA GLY A 289 4.15 -15.83 -42.47
C GLY A 289 4.41 -14.71 -43.47
N GLY A 290 3.36 -14.07 -43.98
CA GLY A 290 3.44 -13.04 -45.01
C GLY A 290 2.09 -12.88 -45.72
N VAL A 291 2.04 -12.05 -46.77
CA VAL A 291 0.84 -11.85 -47.59
C VAL A 291 1.13 -12.30 -49.03
N ILE A 292 0.26 -13.15 -49.58
CA ILE A 292 0.49 -13.89 -50.85
C ILE A 292 0.23 -13.01 -52.09
N ASP A 293 -0.63 -11.98 -51.99
CA ASP A 293 -0.96 -11.08 -53.10
C ASP A 293 -0.71 -9.60 -52.71
N GLN A 294 0.25 -8.96 -53.37
CA GLN A 294 0.69 -7.56 -53.10
C GLN A 294 -0.25 -6.48 -53.67
N ASP A 295 -1.34 -6.83 -54.36
CA ASP A 295 -2.31 -5.87 -54.93
C ASP A 295 -3.16 -5.13 -53.88
N LYS A 296 -2.95 -5.41 -52.59
CA LYS A 296 -3.59 -4.73 -51.46
C LYS A 296 -2.78 -3.49 -51.05
N GLN A 297 -3.26 -2.31 -51.47
CA GLN A 297 -2.60 -1.01 -51.32
C GLN A 297 -2.16 -0.64 -49.88
N HIS A 298 -2.74 -1.26 -48.83
CA HIS A 298 -2.43 -0.99 -47.42
C HIS A 298 -1.21 -1.74 -46.86
N LEU A 299 -0.64 -2.69 -47.62
CA LEU A 299 0.45 -3.57 -47.16
C LEU A 299 1.75 -3.45 -47.99
N THR A 300 1.78 -2.54 -48.96
CA THR A 300 2.78 -2.40 -50.04
C THR A 300 4.25 -2.18 -49.60
N TYR A 301 4.55 -2.20 -48.29
CA TYR A 301 5.90 -1.99 -47.74
C TYR A 301 6.23 -2.88 -46.53
N ARG A 302 5.46 -3.94 -46.24
CA ARG A 302 5.71 -4.81 -45.08
C ARG A 302 6.56 -6.02 -45.45
N GLN A 303 7.54 -6.34 -44.61
CA GLN A 303 8.37 -7.53 -44.77
C GLN A 303 7.60 -8.76 -44.28
N ASN A 304 7.74 -9.87 -45.02
CA ASN A 304 7.23 -11.17 -44.61
C ASN A 304 8.05 -11.70 -43.43
N PHE A 305 7.45 -12.59 -42.64
CA PHE A 305 8.09 -13.17 -41.47
C PHE A 305 9.07 -14.27 -41.86
N ARG A 306 10.30 -14.17 -41.36
CA ARG A 306 11.26 -15.27 -41.33
C ARG A 306 11.37 -15.81 -39.91
N GLY A 307 11.19 -17.12 -39.74
CA GLY A 307 11.23 -17.76 -38.44
C GLY A 307 10.32 -18.98 -38.35
N CYS A 308 10.02 -19.40 -37.14
CA CYS A 308 9.18 -20.56 -36.86
C CYS A 308 7.88 -20.13 -36.18
N VAL A 309 6.77 -20.77 -36.54
CA VAL A 309 5.48 -20.64 -35.87
C VAL A 309 4.98 -22.02 -35.49
N GLU A 310 4.51 -22.22 -34.26
CA GLU A 310 3.93 -23.49 -33.81
C GLU A 310 2.49 -23.34 -33.33
N ASN A 311 1.69 -24.39 -33.59
CA ASN A 311 0.31 -24.54 -33.12
C ASN A 311 -0.58 -23.32 -33.41
N ILE A 312 -0.68 -22.94 -34.69
CA ILE A 312 -1.61 -21.90 -35.15
C ILE A 312 -3.05 -22.38 -34.93
N ILE A 313 -3.76 -21.75 -34.02
CA ILE A 313 -5.15 -22.02 -33.67
C ILE A 313 -5.98 -20.77 -33.93
N PHE A 314 -7.05 -20.93 -34.70
CA PHE A 314 -8.05 -19.89 -34.97
C PHE A 314 -9.43 -20.47 -34.71
N ASN A 315 -10.16 -19.96 -33.72
CA ASN A 315 -11.51 -20.37 -33.33
C ASN A 315 -11.65 -21.91 -33.22
N GLY A 316 -10.70 -22.53 -32.52
CA GLY A 316 -10.63 -23.99 -32.30
C GLY A 316 -10.08 -24.83 -33.45
N VAL A 317 -9.75 -24.23 -34.61
CA VAL A 317 -9.15 -24.93 -35.76
C VAL A 317 -7.62 -24.85 -35.70
N ASN A 318 -6.94 -26.00 -35.62
CA ASN A 318 -5.47 -26.07 -35.69
C ASN A 318 -4.99 -26.01 -37.15
N ILE A 319 -4.67 -24.80 -37.62
CA ILE A 319 -4.21 -24.51 -38.99
C ILE A 319 -2.83 -25.14 -39.25
N ALA A 320 -1.94 -25.18 -38.26
CA ALA A 320 -0.62 -25.80 -38.41
C ALA A 320 -0.71 -27.31 -38.70
N ASP A 321 -1.64 -28.02 -38.04
CA ASP A 321 -1.92 -29.43 -38.32
C ASP A 321 -2.49 -29.64 -39.74
N LEU A 322 -3.41 -28.77 -40.17
CA LEU A 322 -3.97 -28.80 -41.53
C LEU A 322 -2.88 -28.58 -42.60
N ALA A 323 -1.97 -27.63 -42.36
CA ALA A 323 -0.86 -27.32 -43.26
C ALA A 323 0.12 -28.50 -43.36
N ARG A 324 0.49 -29.11 -42.22
CA ARG A 324 1.38 -30.30 -42.19
C ARG A 324 0.80 -31.48 -42.98
N HIS A 325 -0.52 -31.65 -42.97
CA HIS A 325 -1.21 -32.69 -43.73
C HIS A 325 -1.65 -32.25 -45.15
N ARG A 326 -1.25 -31.06 -45.61
CA ARG A 326 -1.57 -30.48 -46.93
C ARG A 326 -3.06 -30.57 -47.29
N ARG A 327 -3.92 -30.17 -46.36
CA ARG A 327 -5.37 -30.16 -46.56
C ARG A 327 -5.78 -29.10 -47.60
N PRO A 328 -6.86 -29.31 -48.38
CA PRO A 328 -7.23 -28.47 -49.52
C PRO A 328 -7.67 -27.04 -49.17
N ASN A 329 -7.94 -26.79 -47.89
CA ASN A 329 -8.28 -25.47 -47.33
C ASN A 329 -7.04 -24.64 -46.95
N ILE A 330 -5.83 -25.14 -47.20
CA ILE A 330 -4.58 -24.41 -47.02
C ILE A 330 -3.94 -24.15 -48.39
N ARG A 331 -3.65 -22.88 -48.69
CA ARG A 331 -2.81 -22.46 -49.82
C ARG A 331 -1.40 -22.22 -49.32
N PHE A 332 -0.41 -22.59 -50.13
CA PHE A 332 1.00 -22.34 -49.86
C PHE A 332 1.56 -21.40 -50.93
N GLU A 333 2.36 -20.45 -50.48
CA GLU A 333 3.28 -19.65 -51.28
C GLU A 333 4.71 -20.01 -50.82
N GLY A 334 5.60 -20.32 -51.76
CA GLY A 334 6.94 -20.82 -51.42
C GLY A 334 6.96 -22.26 -50.86
N SER A 335 7.99 -22.57 -50.07
CA SER A 335 8.30 -23.91 -49.55
C SER A 335 8.41 -23.94 -48.02
N VAL A 336 7.27 -23.76 -47.36
CA VAL A 336 7.13 -23.81 -45.89
C VAL A 336 7.66 -25.13 -45.32
N GLY A 337 8.60 -25.03 -44.36
CA GLY A 337 9.17 -26.17 -43.65
C GLY A 337 8.26 -26.69 -42.52
N HIS A 338 8.43 -27.96 -42.14
CA HIS A 338 7.67 -28.60 -41.04
C HIS A 338 8.49 -28.86 -39.76
N TYR A 339 9.64 -28.21 -39.66
CA TYR A 339 10.55 -28.27 -38.51
C TYR A 339 11.25 -26.92 -38.38
N CYS A 340 11.61 -26.52 -37.15
CA CYS A 340 12.34 -25.29 -36.94
C CYS A 340 13.84 -25.49 -37.23
N ARG A 341 14.43 -24.63 -38.05
CA ARG A 341 15.88 -24.60 -38.28
C ARG A 341 16.55 -23.72 -37.22
N ASP A 342 17.05 -24.34 -36.16
CA ASP A 342 17.78 -23.60 -35.13
C ASP A 342 19.16 -23.18 -35.64
N GLN A 343 19.36 -21.86 -35.85
CA GLN A 343 20.70 -21.30 -35.96
C GLN A 343 21.33 -21.24 -34.57
N LEU A 344 22.26 -22.17 -34.32
CA LEU A 344 22.95 -22.31 -33.03
C LEU A 344 24.04 -21.25 -32.88
N TYR A 345 23.65 -20.04 -32.49
CA TYR A 345 24.60 -19.09 -31.93
C TYR A 345 24.79 -19.39 -30.45
N SER A 346 26.04 -19.38 -29.98
CA SER A 346 26.40 -19.54 -28.57
C SER A 346 26.73 -18.17 -27.99
N PRO A 347 25.74 -17.41 -27.48
CA PRO A 347 26.00 -16.13 -26.85
C PRO A 347 26.68 -16.30 -25.49
N ILE A 348 27.38 -15.25 -25.07
CA ILE A 348 28.01 -15.12 -23.76
C ILE A 348 27.43 -13.88 -23.10
N THR A 349 26.81 -14.03 -21.93
CA THR A 349 26.38 -12.91 -21.10
C THR A 349 27.49 -12.46 -20.17
N PHE A 350 27.78 -11.17 -20.19
CA PHE A 350 28.69 -10.46 -19.31
C PHE A 350 27.81 -9.68 -18.32
N ALA A 351 27.62 -10.22 -17.11
CA ALA A 351 26.72 -9.65 -16.09
C ALA A 351 27.46 -9.15 -14.84
N GLY A 352 28.79 -9.31 -14.79
CA GLY A 352 29.59 -9.12 -13.60
C GLY A 352 30.56 -7.95 -13.70
N ILE A 353 30.71 -7.18 -12.62
CA ILE A 353 31.58 -5.99 -12.55
C ILE A 353 33.06 -6.18 -12.92
N ASN A 354 33.57 -7.41 -12.95
CA ASN A 354 34.94 -7.75 -13.37
C ASN A 354 34.97 -8.90 -14.38
N ASN A 355 33.88 -9.11 -15.13
CA ASN A 355 33.81 -10.20 -16.10
C ASN A 355 34.79 -10.00 -17.26
N TYR A 356 35.31 -11.10 -17.78
CA TYR A 356 36.11 -11.08 -19.01
C TYR A 356 36.12 -12.45 -19.68
N VAL A 357 36.44 -12.43 -20.97
CA VAL A 357 36.82 -13.60 -21.76
C VAL A 357 38.17 -13.30 -22.41
N SER A 358 39.16 -14.16 -22.20
CA SER A 358 40.49 -14.05 -22.80
C SER A 358 40.70 -15.20 -23.78
N VAL A 359 41.03 -14.86 -25.03
CA VAL A 359 41.28 -15.81 -26.11
C VAL A 359 42.64 -15.55 -26.76
N PRO A 360 43.34 -16.60 -27.22
CA PRO A 360 44.64 -16.49 -27.86
C PRO A 360 44.51 -15.87 -29.25
N GLY A 361 45.51 -15.08 -29.61
CA GLY A 361 45.69 -14.49 -30.92
C GLY A 361 46.90 -15.05 -31.65
N ILE A 362 47.08 -14.67 -32.92
CA ILE A 362 48.28 -15.03 -33.70
C ILE A 362 49.27 -13.87 -33.58
N PRO A 363 50.36 -13.97 -32.78
CA PRO A 363 51.25 -12.85 -32.55
C PRO A 363 52.08 -12.46 -33.79
N ARG A 364 52.53 -11.21 -33.83
CA ARG A 364 53.46 -10.64 -34.83
C ARG A 364 52.95 -10.61 -36.29
N ARG A 365 51.65 -10.67 -36.52
CA ARG A 365 51.04 -10.35 -37.83
C ARG A 365 50.96 -8.83 -38.03
N ASN A 366 51.03 -8.39 -39.27
CA ASN A 366 50.89 -6.98 -39.69
C ASN A 366 49.43 -6.60 -40.00
N ARG A 367 48.49 -7.49 -39.75
CA ARG A 367 47.05 -7.29 -39.90
C ARG A 367 46.34 -7.89 -38.70
N LEU A 368 45.57 -7.07 -37.99
CA LEU A 368 44.63 -7.46 -36.95
C LEU A 368 43.24 -7.50 -37.57
N SER A 369 42.47 -8.52 -37.28
CA SER A 369 41.09 -8.65 -37.74
C SER A 369 40.25 -9.24 -36.63
N VAL A 370 39.31 -8.48 -36.08
CA VAL A 370 38.39 -8.96 -35.04
C VAL A 370 36.98 -8.66 -35.47
N SER A 371 36.07 -9.64 -35.32
CA SER A 371 34.64 -9.39 -35.49
C SER A 371 33.83 -10.09 -34.40
N PHE A 372 32.73 -9.48 -34.01
CA PHE A 372 31.79 -10.01 -33.02
C PHE A 372 30.43 -9.31 -33.18
N ARG A 373 29.38 -9.91 -32.63
CA ARG A 373 28.11 -9.20 -32.40
C ARG A 373 27.95 -8.90 -30.92
N PHE A 374 27.36 -7.76 -30.60
CA PHE A 374 27.03 -7.38 -29.23
C PHE A 374 25.63 -6.78 -29.13
N ARG A 375 25.05 -6.86 -27.94
CA ARG A 375 23.88 -6.05 -27.55
C ARG A 375 23.97 -5.66 -26.09
N SER A 376 23.56 -4.44 -25.76
CA SER A 376 23.61 -3.89 -24.40
C SER A 376 22.63 -2.73 -24.24
N TRP A 377 22.28 -2.43 -22.98
CA TRP A 377 21.61 -1.19 -22.59
C TRP A 377 22.59 -0.14 -22.03
N ASP A 378 23.79 -0.56 -21.63
CA ASP A 378 24.78 0.33 -21.03
C ASP A 378 25.32 1.30 -22.09
N THR A 379 25.45 2.57 -21.70
CA THR A 379 26.02 3.60 -22.56
C THR A 379 27.55 3.50 -22.67
N ALA A 380 28.20 2.77 -21.76
CA ALA A 380 29.65 2.63 -21.74
C ALA A 380 30.13 1.24 -21.28
N GLY A 381 31.21 0.73 -21.87
CA GLY A 381 31.85 -0.52 -21.44
C GLY A 381 32.96 -1.01 -22.36
N LEU A 382 33.96 -1.71 -21.81
CA LEU A 382 35.08 -2.27 -22.57
C LEU A 382 34.64 -3.51 -23.37
N LEU A 383 34.57 -3.39 -24.69
CA LEU A 383 34.24 -4.51 -25.58
C LEU A 383 35.47 -5.37 -25.89
N LEU A 384 36.61 -4.75 -26.22
CA LEU A 384 37.84 -5.45 -26.59
C LEU A 384 39.10 -4.71 -26.12
N TYR A 385 40.10 -5.45 -25.65
CA TYR A 385 41.47 -4.99 -25.41
C TYR A 385 42.50 -5.98 -25.96
N THR A 386 43.55 -5.47 -26.60
CA THR A 386 44.75 -6.26 -26.92
C THR A 386 46.01 -5.41 -26.86
N SER A 387 47.11 -5.99 -26.34
CA SER A 387 48.44 -5.39 -26.46
C SER A 387 49.09 -5.78 -27.79
N PHE A 388 49.87 -4.88 -28.38
CA PHE A 388 50.70 -5.20 -29.53
C PHE A 388 52.01 -5.88 -29.09
N SER A 389 52.52 -6.75 -29.96
CA SER A 389 53.86 -7.36 -29.79
C SER A 389 54.95 -6.28 -29.83
N ASP A 390 56.15 -6.66 -29.38
CA ASP A 390 57.36 -5.83 -29.44
C ASP A 390 57.21 -4.47 -28.73
N ARG A 391 56.31 -4.40 -27.73
CA ARG A 391 55.96 -3.19 -26.96
C ARG A 391 55.50 -2.02 -27.83
N LEU A 392 54.87 -2.30 -28.98
CA LEU A 392 54.39 -1.27 -29.91
C LEU A 392 53.14 -0.52 -29.43
N GLY A 393 52.53 -0.92 -28.31
CA GLY A 393 51.36 -0.27 -27.75
C GLY A 393 50.19 -1.20 -27.45
N SER A 394 48.97 -0.68 -27.52
CA SER A 394 47.72 -1.43 -27.35
C SER A 394 46.59 -0.86 -28.21
N LEU A 395 45.56 -1.68 -28.41
CA LEU A 395 44.30 -1.33 -29.03
C LEU A 395 43.15 -1.61 -28.05
N GLU A 396 42.25 -0.65 -27.92
CA GLU A 396 41.01 -0.78 -27.13
C GLU A 396 39.80 -0.45 -28.00
N VAL A 397 38.71 -1.20 -27.82
CA VAL A 397 37.39 -0.92 -28.38
C VAL A 397 36.40 -0.80 -27.23
N VAL A 398 35.71 0.33 -27.18
CA VAL A 398 34.89 0.74 -26.04
C VAL A 398 33.54 1.20 -26.57
N LEU A 399 32.45 0.69 -26.01
CA LEU A 399 31.14 1.33 -26.17
C LEU A 399 31.19 2.63 -25.35
N SER A 400 30.83 3.76 -25.95
CA SER A 400 30.82 5.07 -25.27
C SER A 400 29.75 5.96 -25.88
N GLU A 401 28.81 6.43 -25.06
CA GLU A 401 27.67 7.26 -25.49
C GLU A 401 26.87 6.62 -26.64
N GLY A 402 26.78 5.28 -26.67
CA GLY A 402 26.11 4.55 -27.73
C GLY A 402 26.88 4.50 -29.06
N GLN A 403 28.18 4.77 -29.06
CA GLN A 403 29.08 4.63 -30.23
C GLN A 403 30.22 3.65 -29.94
N ILE A 404 30.79 3.04 -30.99
CA ILE A 404 32.01 2.24 -30.88
C ILE A 404 33.24 3.16 -30.99
N ASN A 405 33.90 3.39 -29.87
CA ASN A 405 35.15 4.14 -29.80
C ASN A 405 36.36 3.20 -29.87
N VAL A 406 37.17 3.36 -30.90
CA VAL A 406 38.43 2.63 -31.08
C VAL A 406 39.60 3.53 -30.72
N SER A 407 40.51 3.02 -29.90
CA SER A 407 41.69 3.75 -29.49
C SER A 407 42.97 2.93 -29.64
N ILE A 408 44.00 3.53 -30.25
CA ILE A 408 45.31 2.92 -30.48
C ILE A 408 46.36 3.79 -29.79
N ALA A 409 47.00 3.23 -28.76
CA ALA A 409 48.03 3.91 -27.97
C ALA A 409 49.40 3.33 -28.32
N GLN A 410 50.37 4.17 -28.71
CA GLN A 410 51.77 3.76 -28.93
C GLN A 410 52.73 4.55 -28.02
N PRO A 411 53.82 3.95 -27.51
CA PRO A 411 54.80 4.67 -26.70
C PRO A 411 55.37 5.90 -27.44
N GLY A 412 55.39 7.06 -26.79
CA GLY A 412 55.97 8.29 -27.34
C GLY A 412 55.17 8.95 -28.47
N LYS A 413 53.97 8.44 -28.81
CA LYS A 413 53.05 9.06 -29.79
C LYS A 413 51.74 9.48 -29.13
N LYS A 414 51.04 10.44 -29.73
CA LYS A 414 49.67 10.79 -29.34
C LYS A 414 48.75 9.58 -29.62
N LYS A 415 47.86 9.30 -28.67
CA LYS A 415 46.83 8.25 -28.81
C LYS A 415 45.91 8.58 -29.99
N LEU A 416 45.69 7.61 -30.88
CA LEU A 416 44.73 7.72 -31.98
C LEU A 416 43.36 7.28 -31.47
N GLU A 417 42.32 8.09 -31.68
CA GLU A 417 40.96 7.82 -31.21
C GLU A 417 39.97 8.19 -32.30
N PHE A 418 38.98 7.32 -32.54
CA PHE A 418 37.89 7.55 -33.48
C PHE A 418 36.65 6.74 -33.07
N ALA A 419 35.48 7.19 -33.52
CA ALA A 419 34.18 6.61 -33.16
C ALA A 419 33.38 6.22 -34.42
N ALA A 420 32.57 5.17 -34.32
CA ALA A 420 31.66 4.72 -35.38
C ALA A 420 30.30 4.28 -34.82
N GLY A 421 29.24 4.45 -35.62
CA GLY A 421 27.85 4.14 -35.25
C GLY A 421 27.21 5.16 -34.31
N HIS A 422 25.95 4.92 -33.94
CA HIS A 422 25.16 5.77 -33.04
C HIS A 422 23.99 4.98 -32.44
N ARG A 423 23.67 5.22 -31.15
CA ARG A 423 22.61 4.53 -30.39
C ARG A 423 22.75 3.00 -30.36
N LEU A 424 23.97 2.49 -30.35
CA LEU A 424 24.25 1.05 -30.33
C LEU A 424 23.99 0.36 -28.96
N ASN A 425 23.31 1.07 -28.06
CA ASN A 425 22.89 0.61 -26.73
C ASN A 425 21.35 0.57 -26.65
N ASP A 426 20.72 0.12 -27.73
CA ASP A 426 19.27 0.03 -27.94
C ASP A 426 18.71 -1.37 -27.61
N GLY A 427 19.54 -2.25 -27.06
CA GLY A 427 19.18 -3.63 -26.74
C GLY A 427 19.21 -4.58 -27.93
N PHE A 428 19.43 -4.12 -29.16
CA PHE A 428 19.47 -4.96 -30.36
C PHE A 428 20.87 -5.48 -30.67
N TRP A 429 20.93 -6.54 -31.47
CA TRP A 429 22.19 -7.17 -31.88
C TRP A 429 22.90 -6.39 -32.99
N HIS A 430 23.99 -5.72 -32.65
CA HIS A 430 24.86 -5.06 -33.62
C HIS A 430 26.08 -5.90 -33.99
N SER A 431 26.48 -5.90 -35.26
CA SER A 431 27.75 -6.50 -35.70
C SER A 431 28.87 -5.46 -35.73
N VAL A 432 30.06 -5.85 -35.27
CA VAL A 432 31.26 -5.02 -35.26
C VAL A 432 32.37 -5.79 -35.95
N GLN A 433 32.93 -5.21 -37.00
CA GLN A 433 34.12 -5.72 -37.68
C GLN A 433 35.22 -4.66 -37.67
N LEU A 434 36.33 -4.96 -37.00
CA LEU A 434 37.52 -4.11 -36.93
C LEU A 434 38.67 -4.77 -37.68
N VAL A 435 39.22 -4.06 -38.66
CA VAL A 435 40.43 -4.44 -39.39
C VAL A 435 41.47 -3.35 -39.27
N ALA A 436 42.62 -3.66 -38.66
CA ALA A 436 43.74 -2.73 -38.54
C ALA A 436 44.99 -3.29 -39.23
N ARG A 437 45.74 -2.41 -39.90
CA ARG A 437 47.01 -2.68 -40.58
C ARG A 437 47.96 -1.50 -40.36
N ASP A 438 49.23 -1.66 -40.73
CA ASP A 438 50.19 -0.55 -40.68
C ASP A 438 49.62 0.67 -41.42
N GLY A 439 49.50 1.80 -40.72
CA GLY A 439 49.00 3.06 -41.28
C GLY A 439 47.48 3.20 -41.44
N SER A 440 46.66 2.17 -41.17
CA SER A 440 45.20 2.24 -41.41
C SER A 440 44.36 1.35 -40.49
N ALA A 441 43.20 1.85 -40.06
CA ALA A 441 42.19 1.09 -39.32
C ALA A 441 40.80 1.33 -39.92
N VAL A 442 39.99 0.26 -40.00
CA VAL A 442 38.63 0.28 -40.55
C VAL A 442 37.69 -0.39 -39.56
N VAL A 443 36.58 0.28 -39.25
CA VAL A 443 35.47 -0.28 -38.46
C VAL A 443 34.23 -0.31 -39.34
N THR A 444 33.53 -1.43 -39.33
CA THR A 444 32.24 -1.63 -39.99
C THR A 444 31.23 -2.06 -38.94
N ILE A 445 30.02 -1.46 -39.00
CA ILE A 445 28.92 -1.73 -38.08
C ILE A 445 27.73 -2.25 -38.90
N ASP A 446 27.06 -3.30 -38.42
CA ASP A 446 25.83 -3.89 -38.98
C ASP A 446 25.89 -4.36 -40.44
N ASP A 447 27.11 -4.64 -40.92
CA ASP A 447 27.38 -5.14 -42.28
C ASP A 447 26.74 -4.29 -43.41
N ASP A 448 26.49 -3.00 -43.15
CA ASP A 448 25.88 -2.06 -44.10
C ASP A 448 26.90 -1.57 -45.13
N ASP A 449 26.64 -1.89 -46.41
CA ASP A 449 27.49 -1.54 -47.56
C ASP A 449 27.53 -0.02 -47.76
N GLY A 450 28.51 0.62 -47.11
CA GLY A 450 28.71 2.08 -47.14
C GLY A 450 28.99 2.72 -45.78
N ALA A 451 28.78 1.98 -44.69
CA ALA A 451 29.00 2.44 -43.31
C ALA A 451 30.44 2.23 -42.78
N GLU A 452 31.40 1.88 -43.66
CA GLU A 452 32.79 1.68 -43.26
C GLU A 452 33.46 3.00 -42.83
N PHE A 453 33.86 3.08 -41.56
CA PHE A 453 34.65 4.20 -41.05
C PHE A 453 36.15 3.89 -41.16
N ARG A 454 36.83 4.56 -42.11
CA ARG A 454 38.25 4.34 -42.40
C ARG A 454 39.11 5.49 -41.87
N VAL A 455 40.16 5.14 -41.11
CA VAL A 455 41.15 6.09 -40.58
C VAL A 455 42.53 5.74 -41.12
N ALA A 456 43.15 6.68 -41.83
CA ALA A 456 44.54 6.59 -42.25
C ALA A 456 45.42 7.45 -41.32
N HIS A 457 46.28 6.81 -40.53
CA HIS A 457 47.15 7.50 -39.58
C HIS A 457 48.43 6.69 -39.33
N PRO A 458 49.62 7.32 -39.18
CA PRO A 458 50.89 6.61 -39.06
C PRO A 458 51.08 5.91 -37.70
N PHE A 459 50.66 4.64 -37.64
CA PHE A 459 50.97 3.71 -36.54
C PHE A 459 51.57 2.40 -37.06
N GLN A 460 52.29 1.70 -36.18
CA GLN A 460 52.86 0.37 -36.44
C GLN A 460 52.06 -0.69 -35.71
N LEU A 461 51.81 -1.82 -36.37
CA LEU A 461 51.01 -2.92 -35.87
C LEU A 461 51.78 -4.24 -35.93
N ARG A 462 51.88 -4.88 -34.78
CA ARG A 462 52.20 -6.30 -34.63
C ARG A 462 51.22 -6.90 -33.65
N THR A 463 50.36 -7.81 -34.09
CA THR A 463 49.35 -8.45 -33.24
C THR A 463 49.95 -9.06 -31.98
N GLY A 464 49.21 -9.04 -30.88
CA GLY A 464 49.58 -9.67 -29.61
C GLY A 464 49.27 -11.17 -29.58
N SER A 465 49.54 -11.80 -28.44
CA SER A 465 49.20 -13.22 -28.19
C SER A 465 47.83 -13.42 -27.54
N GLN A 466 47.20 -12.37 -27.01
CA GLN A 466 45.95 -12.46 -26.26
C GLN A 466 45.03 -11.28 -26.56
N TYR A 467 43.74 -11.59 -26.69
CA TYR A 467 42.64 -10.64 -26.83
C TYR A 467 41.69 -10.82 -25.64
N PHE A 468 41.30 -9.70 -25.02
CA PHE A 468 40.39 -9.67 -23.88
C PHE A 468 39.07 -9.04 -24.31
N PHE A 469 37.97 -9.76 -24.12
CA PHE A 469 36.61 -9.31 -24.40
C PHE A 469 35.87 -9.04 -23.10
N GLY A 470 35.06 -7.99 -23.11
CA GLY A 470 34.13 -7.64 -22.03
C GLY A 470 34.76 -7.06 -20.75
N GLY A 471 36.08 -7.13 -20.57
CA GLY A 471 36.75 -6.59 -19.39
C GLY A 471 38.23 -6.98 -19.29
N CYS A 472 38.93 -6.39 -18.33
CA CYS A 472 40.33 -6.69 -18.05
C CYS A 472 40.50 -7.43 -16.71
N PRO A 473 41.19 -8.58 -16.67
CA PRO A 473 41.53 -9.25 -15.42
C PRO A 473 42.56 -8.47 -14.59
N LYS A 474 42.30 -8.37 -13.27
CA LYS A 474 43.17 -7.73 -12.28
C LYS A 474 44.00 -8.77 -11.52
N PRO A 475 45.28 -8.50 -11.17
CA PRO A 475 46.03 -7.27 -11.44
C PRO A 475 46.62 -7.23 -12.86
N ALA A 476 46.58 -6.05 -13.50
CA ALA A 476 47.06 -5.81 -14.86
C ALA A 476 48.56 -6.08 -15.07
N SER A 477 49.36 -6.09 -13.99
CA SER A 477 50.79 -6.41 -14.03
C SER A 477 51.06 -7.85 -14.48
N VAL A 478 50.14 -8.78 -14.21
CA VAL A 478 50.27 -10.20 -14.54
C VAL A 478 49.66 -10.51 -15.90
N THR A 479 48.53 -9.87 -16.22
CA THR A 479 47.70 -10.22 -17.37
C THR A 479 48.01 -9.39 -18.62
N GLY A 480 48.70 -8.25 -18.46
CA GLY A 480 49.00 -7.33 -19.56
C GLY A 480 47.80 -6.47 -20.02
N CYS A 481 46.60 -6.68 -19.47
CA CYS A 481 45.40 -5.91 -19.81
C CYS A 481 45.37 -4.60 -19.01
N ARG A 482 45.81 -3.49 -19.62
CA ARG A 482 45.97 -2.18 -18.97
C ARG A 482 44.90 -1.17 -19.38
N SER A 483 43.62 -1.53 -19.25
CA SER A 483 42.50 -0.61 -19.48
C SER A 483 41.96 -0.02 -18.17
N ASN A 484 41.57 1.25 -18.22
CA ASN A 484 40.89 1.94 -17.12
C ASN A 484 39.36 1.96 -17.29
N GLN A 485 38.84 1.36 -18.36
CA GLN A 485 37.41 1.29 -18.64
C GLN A 485 36.70 0.31 -17.70
N THR A 486 35.41 0.52 -17.49
CA THR A 486 34.54 -0.44 -16.80
C THR A 486 34.37 -1.70 -17.64
N ALA A 487 34.11 -2.83 -16.98
CA ALA A 487 33.71 -4.04 -17.67
C ALA A 487 32.40 -3.79 -18.44
N PHE A 488 32.30 -4.36 -19.64
CA PHE A 488 31.07 -4.37 -20.41
C PHE A 488 30.05 -5.27 -19.75
N HIS A 489 28.81 -4.79 -19.69
CA HIS A 489 27.65 -5.63 -19.44
C HIS A 489 26.78 -5.75 -20.68
N GLY A 490 26.29 -6.96 -20.96
CA GLY A 490 25.54 -7.26 -22.16
C GLY A 490 25.86 -8.65 -22.70
N CYS A 491 25.56 -8.87 -23.97
CA CYS A 491 25.84 -10.15 -24.62
C CYS A 491 26.83 -9.99 -25.76
N LEU A 492 27.74 -10.95 -25.91
CA LEU A 492 28.57 -11.11 -27.11
C LEU A 492 28.29 -12.45 -27.78
N GLN A 493 28.36 -12.48 -29.11
CA GLN A 493 28.33 -13.72 -29.88
C GLN A 493 29.18 -13.61 -31.16
N MET A 494 29.38 -14.73 -31.85
CA MET A 494 30.16 -14.81 -33.09
C MET A 494 31.56 -14.19 -33.00
N LEU A 495 32.27 -14.48 -31.91
CA LEU A 495 33.64 -14.00 -31.69
C LEU A 495 34.60 -14.60 -32.72
N ASN A 496 35.29 -13.73 -33.46
CA ASN A 496 36.27 -14.09 -34.48
C ASN A 496 37.54 -13.26 -34.26
N VAL A 497 38.69 -13.93 -34.13
CA VAL A 497 39.98 -13.30 -33.85
C VAL A 497 40.99 -13.73 -34.89
N ASP A 498 41.64 -12.76 -35.54
CA ASP A 498 42.61 -12.96 -36.62
C ASP A 498 42.08 -13.88 -37.75
N MET A 499 40.78 -13.73 -38.07
CA MET A 499 40.01 -14.53 -39.04
C MET A 499 39.75 -16.00 -38.62
N GLN A 500 39.96 -16.35 -37.34
CA GLN A 500 39.59 -17.65 -36.78
C GLN A 500 38.42 -17.51 -35.79
N PRO A 501 37.31 -18.25 -35.99
CA PRO A 501 36.21 -18.25 -35.04
C PRO A 501 36.66 -18.88 -33.72
N VAL A 502 36.21 -18.30 -32.60
CA VAL A 502 36.45 -18.86 -31.25
C VAL A 502 35.50 -20.03 -31.04
N ASP A 503 36.02 -21.20 -30.65
CA ASP A 503 35.19 -22.36 -30.30
C ASP A 503 34.70 -22.21 -28.85
N MET A 504 33.39 -21.99 -28.71
CA MET A 504 32.76 -21.75 -27.41
C MET A 504 32.82 -22.96 -26.49
N VAL A 505 32.81 -24.19 -27.03
CA VAL A 505 32.88 -25.42 -26.23
C VAL A 505 34.27 -25.58 -25.61
N LEU A 506 35.32 -25.30 -26.40
CA LEU A 506 36.68 -25.33 -25.90
C LEU A 506 36.96 -24.18 -24.92
N LEU A 507 36.31 -23.03 -25.10
CA LEU A 507 36.40 -21.91 -24.17
C LEU A 507 35.74 -22.24 -22.82
N GLU A 508 34.52 -22.79 -22.81
CA GLU A 508 33.79 -23.20 -21.60
C GLU A 508 34.61 -24.22 -20.77
N GLN A 509 35.28 -25.15 -21.46
CA GLN A 509 36.19 -26.15 -20.87
C GLN A 509 37.57 -25.61 -20.45
N HIS A 510 37.81 -24.30 -20.56
CA HIS A 510 39.10 -23.65 -20.28
C HIS A 510 40.29 -24.23 -21.09
N ARG A 511 40.02 -24.74 -22.30
CA ARG A 511 41.05 -25.32 -23.19
C ARG A 511 41.57 -24.34 -24.23
N GLN A 512 40.73 -23.45 -24.74
CA GLN A 512 41.12 -22.42 -25.72
C GLN A 512 41.30 -21.04 -25.10
N GLY A 513 40.92 -20.81 -23.84
CA GLY A 513 41.00 -19.49 -23.24
C GLY A 513 40.69 -19.51 -21.74
N GLN A 514 40.61 -18.33 -21.15
CA GLN A 514 40.21 -18.14 -19.75
C GLN A 514 39.03 -17.18 -19.68
N TYR A 515 38.14 -17.38 -18.72
CA TYR A 515 37.03 -16.46 -18.48
C TYR A 515 36.77 -16.29 -16.99
N PHE A 516 36.03 -15.26 -16.65
CA PHE A 516 35.57 -15.03 -15.28
C PHE A 516 34.19 -14.40 -15.29
N ASN A 517 33.28 -14.97 -14.48
CA ASN A 517 31.94 -14.45 -14.20
C ASN A 517 31.10 -14.12 -15.46
N VAL A 518 31.04 -15.06 -16.41
CA VAL A 518 30.20 -14.99 -17.61
C VAL A 518 29.27 -16.19 -17.69
N PHE A 519 28.12 -16.04 -18.35
CA PHE A 519 27.17 -17.13 -18.60
C PHE A 519 27.20 -17.52 -20.07
N PHE A 520 27.56 -18.76 -20.36
CA PHE A 520 27.55 -19.31 -21.72
C PHE A 520 26.14 -19.75 -22.14
N ASN A 521 25.87 -19.67 -23.44
CA ASN A 521 24.65 -20.17 -24.07
C ASN A 521 23.35 -19.49 -23.60
N VAL A 522 23.50 -18.33 -22.95
CA VAL A 522 22.41 -17.46 -22.48
C VAL A 522 22.75 -16.06 -22.96
N CYS A 523 21.75 -15.34 -23.48
CA CYS A 523 21.83 -13.89 -23.57
C CYS A 523 20.79 -13.25 -22.65
N GLY A 524 21.27 -12.80 -21.49
CA GLY A 524 20.43 -12.33 -20.40
C GLY A 524 20.10 -10.85 -20.40
N ILE A 525 19.98 -10.23 -21.57
CA ILE A 525 19.53 -8.84 -21.64
C ILE A 525 18.02 -8.78 -21.38
N THR A 526 17.58 -7.76 -20.65
CA THR A 526 16.16 -7.56 -20.30
C THR A 526 15.80 -6.11 -20.55
N ASP A 527 14.66 -5.88 -21.20
CA ASP A 527 14.07 -4.55 -21.31
C ASP A 527 13.26 -4.25 -20.04
N ARG A 528 13.59 -3.13 -19.38
CA ARG A 528 12.97 -2.63 -18.15
C ARG A 528 12.06 -1.43 -18.40
N CYS A 529 12.05 -0.91 -19.62
CA CYS A 529 11.23 0.24 -20.02
C CYS A 529 10.02 -0.15 -20.88
N THR A 530 9.83 -1.44 -21.16
CA THR A 530 8.66 -1.96 -21.87
C THR A 530 7.97 -3.02 -21.00
N PRO A 531 6.74 -2.79 -20.50
CA PRO A 531 5.99 -1.54 -20.59
C PRO A 531 6.65 -0.39 -19.83
N ASN A 532 6.30 0.85 -20.17
CA ASN A 532 6.86 2.03 -19.50
C ASN A 532 6.37 2.09 -18.05
N LEU A 533 7.28 1.82 -17.10
CA LEU A 533 7.01 1.84 -15.66
C LEU A 533 7.00 3.25 -15.04
N CYS A 534 7.27 4.28 -15.84
CA CYS A 534 7.20 5.67 -15.43
C CYS A 534 5.79 6.22 -15.65
N GLU A 535 5.14 6.64 -14.58
CA GLU A 535 3.78 7.14 -14.61
C GLU A 535 3.69 8.57 -15.19
N HIS A 536 2.46 9.00 -15.51
CA HIS A 536 2.16 10.36 -15.98
C HIS A 536 2.98 10.80 -17.21
N ASP A 537 3.12 9.90 -18.19
CA ASP A 537 3.91 10.10 -19.42
C ASP A 537 5.41 10.35 -19.17
N GLY A 538 5.93 9.96 -18.00
CA GLY A 538 7.35 10.03 -17.68
C GLY A 538 8.20 9.22 -18.66
N ARG A 539 9.40 9.73 -18.98
CA ARG A 539 10.30 9.04 -19.92
C ARG A 539 11.17 8.03 -19.17
N CYS A 540 11.08 6.76 -19.54
CA CYS A 540 11.97 5.71 -19.05
C CYS A 540 13.29 5.69 -19.82
N ILE A 541 14.39 5.58 -19.09
CA ILE A 541 15.73 5.27 -19.60
C ILE A 541 16.28 4.08 -18.82
N GLN A 542 17.12 3.24 -19.43
CA GLN A 542 17.61 2.02 -18.78
C GLN A 542 19.10 1.76 -19.01
N SER A 543 19.64 0.92 -18.13
CA SER A 543 20.99 0.35 -18.17
C SER A 543 20.91 -1.16 -17.95
N TRP A 544 22.06 -1.83 -17.89
CA TRP A 544 22.15 -3.25 -17.57
C TRP A 544 21.53 -3.59 -16.23
N ASP A 545 21.75 -2.76 -15.21
CA ASP A 545 21.32 -3.03 -13.84
C ASP A 545 20.04 -2.29 -13.47
N ASP A 546 19.70 -1.17 -14.10
CA ASP A 546 18.65 -0.30 -13.56
C ASP A 546 17.82 0.41 -14.66
N PHE A 547 16.74 1.07 -14.26
CA PHE A 547 16.04 2.04 -15.09
C PHE A 547 15.80 3.34 -14.31
N MET A 548 15.61 4.46 -14.99
CA MET A 548 15.30 5.73 -14.35
C MET A 548 14.14 6.39 -15.06
N CYS A 549 13.30 7.06 -14.28
CA CYS A 549 12.21 7.87 -14.80
C CYS A 549 12.61 9.34 -14.82
N ILE A 550 12.55 9.95 -16.00
CA ILE A 550 12.69 11.39 -16.18
C ILE A 550 11.29 11.99 -16.12
N CYS A 551 10.99 12.66 -15.00
CA CYS A 551 9.67 13.24 -14.72
C CYS A 551 9.53 14.71 -15.16
N ASP A 552 10.50 15.24 -15.90
CA ASP A 552 10.49 16.64 -16.33
C ASP A 552 9.23 16.94 -17.16
N LEU A 553 8.61 18.10 -16.90
CA LEU A 553 7.40 18.58 -17.58
C LEU A 553 6.14 17.71 -17.39
N THR A 554 6.17 16.69 -16.53
CA THR A 554 4.98 15.86 -16.23
C THR A 554 4.08 16.51 -15.16
N GLY A 555 4.66 17.33 -14.27
CA GLY A 555 3.98 17.80 -13.05
C GLY A 555 4.15 16.88 -11.84
N TYR A 556 4.92 15.80 -11.98
CA TYR A 556 5.12 14.78 -10.95
C TYR A 556 6.61 14.58 -10.62
N LYS A 557 6.87 13.86 -9.53
CA LYS A 557 8.20 13.52 -9.03
C LYS A 557 8.22 12.15 -8.35
N GLY A 558 9.39 11.76 -7.88
CA GLY A 558 9.66 10.46 -7.27
C GLY A 558 10.25 9.49 -8.28
N GLU A 559 10.62 8.31 -7.81
CA GLU A 559 11.35 7.32 -8.61
C GLU A 559 10.57 6.82 -9.85
N THR A 560 9.24 6.86 -9.79
CA THR A 560 8.33 6.40 -10.86
C THR A 560 7.42 7.51 -11.39
N CYS A 561 7.71 8.78 -11.07
CA CYS A 561 6.84 9.92 -11.40
C CYS A 561 5.40 9.80 -10.84
N HIS A 562 5.22 9.08 -9.75
CA HIS A 562 3.91 8.84 -9.14
C HIS A 562 3.37 10.03 -8.32
N LYS A 563 4.25 10.86 -7.75
CA LYS A 563 3.87 11.85 -6.74
C LYS A 563 3.72 13.25 -7.32
N SER A 564 2.56 13.87 -7.14
CA SER A 564 2.35 15.26 -7.60
C SER A 564 3.36 16.24 -7.02
N LEU A 565 3.74 17.22 -7.84
CA LEU A 565 4.44 18.43 -7.40
C LEU A 565 3.51 19.46 -6.77
N TYR A 566 2.22 19.41 -7.10
CA TYR A 566 1.23 20.44 -6.78
C TYR A 566 0.35 20.04 -5.58
N LYS A 567 -0.46 20.98 -5.10
CA LYS A 567 -1.42 20.75 -4.02
C LYS A 567 -2.79 20.42 -4.60
N GLU A 568 -3.61 19.75 -3.81
CA GLU A 568 -4.88 19.20 -4.24
C GLU A 568 -5.96 20.26 -4.43
N SER A 569 -5.86 21.38 -3.71
CA SER A 569 -6.84 22.46 -3.77
C SER A 569 -6.25 23.82 -3.42
N CYS A 570 -6.99 24.89 -3.72
CA CYS A 570 -6.63 26.23 -3.25
C CYS A 570 -6.67 26.33 -1.71
N ASP A 571 -7.49 25.51 -1.04
CA ASP A 571 -7.53 25.48 0.42
C ASP A 571 -6.27 24.85 1.02
N ALA A 572 -5.74 23.79 0.39
CA ALA A 572 -4.44 23.24 0.75
C ALA A 572 -3.30 24.28 0.60
N TYR A 573 -3.38 25.16 -0.40
CA TYR A 573 -2.47 26.30 -0.54
C TYR A 573 -2.66 27.37 0.55
N ARG A 574 -3.90 27.69 0.94
CA ARG A 574 -4.22 28.60 2.05
C ARG A 574 -3.61 28.12 3.36
N VAL A 575 -3.79 26.85 3.70
CA VAL A 575 -3.22 26.23 4.92
C VAL A 575 -1.67 26.27 4.89
N SER A 576 -1.07 26.24 3.70
CA SER A 576 0.39 26.40 3.54
C SER A 576 0.89 27.86 3.59
N GLY A 577 0.00 28.83 3.83
CA GLY A 577 0.34 30.26 3.96
C GLY A 577 0.51 31.00 2.62
N LYS A 578 -0.13 30.55 1.54
CA LYS A 578 -0.14 31.24 0.24
C LYS A 578 -1.26 32.29 0.14
N SER A 579 -1.10 33.26 -0.78
CA SER A 579 -2.04 34.34 -1.07
C SER A 579 -2.82 34.10 -2.37
N SER A 580 -3.83 34.90 -2.68
CA SER A 580 -4.59 34.80 -3.94
C SER A 580 -3.71 34.93 -5.19
N GLY A 581 -4.04 34.20 -6.25
CA GLY A 581 -3.27 34.17 -7.49
C GLY A 581 -3.60 32.97 -8.38
N ASN A 582 -2.87 32.84 -9.49
CA ASN A 582 -2.94 31.63 -10.33
C ASN A 582 -2.06 30.54 -9.73
N TYR A 583 -2.64 29.36 -9.50
CA TYR A 583 -1.94 28.19 -8.99
C TYR A 583 -2.26 26.97 -9.84
N THR A 584 -1.30 26.07 -9.95
CA THR A 584 -1.54 24.73 -10.48
C THR A 584 -1.97 23.84 -9.33
N ILE A 585 -3.09 23.13 -9.50
CA ILE A 585 -3.61 22.16 -8.53
C ILE A 585 -3.70 20.77 -9.16
N ASP A 586 -3.75 19.77 -8.31
CA ASP A 586 -3.85 18.36 -8.67
C ASP A 586 -4.86 17.64 -7.75
N PRO A 587 -6.17 17.74 -8.04
CA PRO A 587 -7.23 17.29 -7.13
C PRO A 587 -7.21 15.80 -6.78
N ASP A 588 -6.70 14.95 -7.67
CA ASP A 588 -6.55 13.50 -7.47
C ASP A 588 -5.13 13.09 -7.07
N GLY A 589 -4.15 13.99 -7.14
CA GLY A 589 -2.84 13.86 -6.51
C GLY A 589 -1.94 12.81 -7.16
N SER A 590 -2.08 11.54 -6.75
CA SER A 590 -1.36 10.41 -7.37
C SER A 590 -2.27 9.56 -8.25
N GLY A 591 -3.48 10.07 -8.52
CA GLY A 591 -4.40 9.54 -9.53
C GLY A 591 -3.97 9.87 -10.96
N PRO A 592 -4.70 9.38 -11.97
CA PRO A 592 -4.28 9.39 -13.37
C PRO A 592 -4.47 10.73 -14.09
N LEU A 593 -5.10 11.74 -13.47
CA LEU A 593 -5.45 13.00 -14.13
C LEU A 593 -4.29 13.99 -14.06
N LYS A 594 -4.16 14.86 -15.07
CA LYS A 594 -3.05 15.83 -15.13
C LYS A 594 -3.33 17.05 -14.25
N PRO A 595 -2.28 17.67 -13.68
CA PRO A 595 -2.46 18.90 -12.92
C PRO A 595 -2.79 20.07 -13.85
N PHE A 596 -3.64 20.98 -13.38
CA PHE A 596 -4.14 22.10 -14.17
C PHE A 596 -4.15 23.41 -13.40
N THR A 597 -4.19 24.53 -14.14
CA THR A 597 -4.06 25.87 -13.56
C THR A 597 -5.42 26.49 -13.29
N VAL A 598 -5.59 27.02 -12.07
CA VAL A 598 -6.80 27.65 -11.56
C VAL A 598 -6.48 29.01 -10.94
N TYR A 599 -7.50 29.85 -10.76
CA TYR A 599 -7.37 31.06 -9.95
C TYR A 599 -7.84 30.78 -8.52
N CYS A 600 -6.95 30.96 -7.55
CA CYS A 600 -7.27 30.87 -6.12
C CYS A 600 -7.60 32.26 -5.57
N ASP A 601 -8.84 32.46 -5.10
CA ASP A 601 -9.23 33.61 -4.26
C ASP A 601 -9.16 33.19 -2.79
N ILE A 602 -8.00 33.42 -2.16
CA ILE A 602 -7.68 33.04 -0.78
C ILE A 602 -8.04 34.17 0.19
N ARG A 603 -8.83 33.81 1.20
CA ARG A 603 -9.24 34.67 2.33
C ARG A 603 -8.79 34.05 3.64
N GLU A 604 -8.99 34.75 4.77
CA GLU A 604 -8.60 34.23 6.09
C GLU A 604 -9.32 32.92 6.43
N ASP A 605 -10.62 32.83 6.14
CA ASP A 605 -11.47 31.70 6.52
C ASP A 605 -11.52 30.58 5.46
N ARG A 606 -11.41 30.93 4.17
CA ARG A 606 -11.59 29.98 3.05
C ARG A 606 -10.78 30.36 1.81
N ALA A 607 -10.55 29.38 0.94
CA ALA A 607 -9.99 29.62 -0.40
C ALA A 607 -10.89 29.10 -1.50
N TRP A 608 -11.30 29.97 -2.42
CA TRP A 608 -12.07 29.62 -3.61
C TRP A 608 -11.16 29.22 -4.76
N THR A 609 -11.39 28.04 -5.32
CA THR A 609 -10.90 27.60 -6.61
C THR A 609 -11.87 28.03 -7.71
N ILE A 610 -11.39 28.86 -8.65
CA ILE A 610 -12.20 29.43 -9.72
C ILE A 610 -11.69 28.92 -11.08
N ILE A 611 -12.57 28.25 -11.83
CA ILE A 611 -12.29 27.73 -13.18
C ILE A 611 -13.21 28.39 -14.20
N ARG A 612 -12.60 28.94 -15.25
CA ARG A 612 -13.30 29.60 -16.36
C ARG A 612 -13.49 28.64 -17.54
N HIS A 613 -14.42 28.97 -18.42
CA HIS A 613 -14.76 28.18 -19.60
C HIS A 613 -15.11 29.08 -20.80
N ASN A 614 -15.21 28.48 -21.99
CA ASN A 614 -15.52 29.17 -23.25
C ASN A 614 -16.88 29.92 -23.25
N ARG A 615 -17.89 29.48 -22.48
CA ARG A 615 -19.22 30.12 -22.34
C ARG A 615 -19.33 31.25 -21.30
N HIS A 616 -18.24 31.93 -20.95
CA HIS A 616 -18.25 33.01 -19.95
C HIS A 616 -19.02 34.26 -20.42
N TYR A 617 -19.11 34.49 -21.73
CA TYR A 617 -19.88 35.59 -22.33
C TYR A 617 -21.25 35.11 -22.81
N ALA A 618 -22.20 36.03 -22.86
CA ALA A 618 -23.60 35.73 -23.14
C ALA A 618 -23.78 35.24 -24.59
N THR A 619 -24.27 34.01 -24.76
CA THR A 619 -24.42 33.32 -26.05
C THR A 619 -25.83 33.54 -26.60
N ARG A 620 -25.93 34.20 -27.75
CA ARG A 620 -27.20 34.46 -28.46
C ARG A 620 -27.63 33.24 -29.27
N VAL A 621 -28.91 32.88 -29.20
CA VAL A 621 -29.51 31.70 -29.85
C VAL A 621 -30.79 32.09 -30.59
N THR A 622 -30.87 31.73 -31.87
CA THR A 622 -32.04 31.89 -32.75
C THR A 622 -32.22 30.66 -33.63
N GLY A 623 -33.44 30.41 -34.12
CA GLY A 623 -33.72 29.34 -35.09
C GLY A 623 -33.70 27.91 -34.54
N SER A 624 -33.80 27.74 -33.21
CA SER A 624 -33.70 26.43 -32.57
C SER A 624 -35.07 25.87 -32.14
N SER A 625 -35.25 24.56 -32.32
CA SER A 625 -36.48 23.81 -32.01
C SER A 625 -36.22 22.63 -31.07
N VAL A 626 -37.27 21.94 -30.60
CA VAL A 626 -37.11 20.75 -29.75
C VAL A 626 -36.45 19.58 -30.50
N ASP A 627 -36.74 19.42 -31.80
CA ASP A 627 -36.16 18.36 -32.64
C ASP A 627 -34.72 18.69 -33.08
N GLN A 628 -34.37 19.98 -33.14
CA GLN A 628 -33.03 20.48 -33.44
C GLN A 628 -32.66 21.60 -32.46
N PRO A 629 -32.33 21.23 -31.20
CA PRO A 629 -32.01 22.20 -30.16
C PRO A 629 -30.60 22.76 -30.34
N TYR A 630 -30.36 23.98 -29.87
CA TYR A 630 -29.03 24.55 -29.82
C TYR A 630 -28.25 23.91 -28.69
N LEU A 631 -27.08 23.37 -29.04
CA LEU A 631 -26.20 22.64 -28.14
C LEU A 631 -25.04 23.55 -27.70
N GLY A 632 -25.21 24.22 -26.56
CA GLY A 632 -24.19 25.07 -25.96
C GLY A 632 -23.17 24.27 -25.15
N ALA A 633 -22.25 23.57 -25.83
CA ALA A 633 -21.17 22.84 -25.17
C ALA A 633 -20.26 23.80 -24.37
N VAL A 634 -19.93 23.42 -23.14
CA VAL A 634 -19.03 24.15 -22.24
C VAL A 634 -17.64 23.51 -22.34
N GLU A 635 -16.58 24.28 -22.39
CA GLU A 635 -15.21 23.76 -22.36
C GLU A 635 -14.41 24.57 -21.36
N TYR A 636 -13.98 23.90 -20.28
CA TYR A 636 -13.19 24.51 -19.22
C TYR A 636 -11.76 24.75 -19.71
N TRP A 637 -11.22 25.93 -19.41
CA TRP A 637 -9.89 26.30 -19.90
C TRP A 637 -8.79 25.56 -19.15
N ASN A 638 -7.83 25.03 -19.90
CA ASN A 638 -6.66 24.31 -19.40
C ASN A 638 -7.00 23.09 -18.52
N ALA A 639 -8.22 22.55 -18.58
CA ALA A 639 -8.64 21.39 -17.80
C ALA A 639 -9.61 20.49 -18.56
N SER A 640 -9.46 19.18 -18.41
CA SER A 640 -10.40 18.18 -18.93
C SER A 640 -11.64 18.03 -18.04
N TRP A 641 -12.70 17.42 -18.57
CA TRP A 641 -13.91 17.15 -17.79
C TRP A 641 -13.65 16.30 -16.54
N ALA A 642 -12.76 15.31 -16.66
CA ALA A 642 -12.39 14.44 -15.55
C ALA A 642 -11.68 15.23 -14.43
N GLU A 643 -10.77 16.14 -14.80
CA GLU A 643 -10.04 17.01 -13.86
C GLU A 643 -10.99 17.95 -13.10
N VAL A 644 -11.90 18.62 -13.81
CA VAL A 644 -12.87 19.53 -13.19
C VAL A 644 -13.87 18.77 -12.31
N SER A 645 -14.26 17.57 -12.72
CA SER A 645 -15.12 16.70 -11.91
C SER A 645 -14.41 16.19 -10.65
N ALA A 646 -13.12 15.88 -10.73
CA ALA A 646 -12.31 15.49 -9.57
C ALA A 646 -12.22 16.64 -8.56
N LEU A 647 -12.03 17.88 -9.01
CA LEU A 647 -12.10 19.05 -8.14
C LEU A 647 -13.47 19.16 -7.44
N ALA A 648 -14.57 19.05 -8.20
CA ALA A 648 -15.91 19.15 -7.63
C ALA A 648 -16.15 18.07 -6.56
N ASN A 649 -15.68 16.84 -6.80
CA ASN A 649 -15.77 15.73 -5.84
C ASN A 649 -14.95 15.96 -4.56
N ALA A 650 -13.77 16.57 -4.68
CA ALA A 650 -12.91 16.86 -3.53
C ALA A 650 -13.39 18.08 -2.72
N SER A 651 -14.23 18.94 -3.30
CA SER A 651 -14.67 20.18 -2.69
C SER A 651 -15.85 19.98 -1.74
N GLU A 652 -15.88 20.77 -0.66
CA GLU A 652 -17.01 20.78 0.28
C GLU A 652 -18.24 21.44 -0.35
N TYR A 653 -18.02 22.52 -1.11
CA TYR A 653 -19.05 23.28 -1.76
C TYR A 653 -18.60 23.74 -3.14
N CYS A 654 -19.49 23.65 -4.12
CA CYS A 654 -19.31 24.20 -5.45
C CYS A 654 -20.55 24.97 -5.88
N GLU A 655 -20.35 26.08 -6.59
CA GLU A 655 -21.41 26.85 -7.19
C GLU A 655 -21.07 27.26 -8.63
N GLN A 656 -22.11 27.36 -9.44
CA GLN A 656 -22.02 27.90 -10.79
C GLN A 656 -23.26 28.73 -11.10
N ARG A 657 -23.06 29.93 -11.66
CA ARG A 657 -24.15 30.85 -11.97
C ARG A 657 -24.69 30.57 -13.36
N ILE A 658 -26.01 30.44 -13.50
CA ILE A 658 -26.68 30.26 -14.80
C ILE A 658 -27.77 31.32 -14.99
N GLU A 659 -27.81 31.93 -16.16
CA GLU A 659 -28.82 32.92 -16.54
C GLU A 659 -29.36 32.62 -17.93
N LEU A 660 -30.67 32.77 -18.11
CA LEU A 660 -31.34 32.76 -19.40
C LEU A 660 -32.12 34.06 -19.56
N HIS A 661 -31.76 34.83 -20.57
CA HIS A 661 -32.52 35.96 -21.09
C HIS A 661 -33.34 35.47 -22.28
N CYS A 662 -34.60 35.86 -22.34
CA CYS A 662 -35.55 35.36 -23.31
C CYS A 662 -36.44 36.49 -23.83
N TYR A 663 -36.74 36.43 -25.12
CA TYR A 663 -37.63 37.33 -25.83
C TYR A 663 -38.55 36.45 -26.68
N SER A 664 -39.84 36.39 -26.34
CA SER A 664 -40.80 35.45 -26.94
C SER A 664 -40.26 34.01 -27.00
N SER A 665 -39.61 33.54 -25.94
CA SER A 665 -38.95 32.23 -25.84
C SER A 665 -39.18 31.64 -24.45
N ARG A 666 -39.59 30.37 -24.37
CA ARG A 666 -39.94 29.68 -23.12
C ARG A 666 -38.80 28.79 -22.62
N LEU A 667 -38.79 28.56 -21.31
CA LEU A 667 -37.74 27.80 -20.61
C LEU A 667 -38.24 26.41 -20.20
N LEU A 668 -39.08 26.34 -19.15
CA LEU A 668 -39.56 25.08 -18.57
C LEU A 668 -40.97 24.71 -19.02
N ASN A 669 -41.65 25.59 -19.77
CA ASN A 669 -43.02 25.40 -20.28
C ASN A 669 -44.06 25.15 -19.16
N THR A 670 -43.95 25.91 -18.07
CA THR A 670 -44.82 25.78 -16.90
C THR A 670 -46.22 26.41 -17.14
N PRO A 671 -47.29 26.06 -16.39
CA PRO A 671 -47.37 25.04 -15.33
C PRO A 671 -47.49 23.60 -15.84
N SER A 672 -47.68 23.37 -17.15
CA SER A 672 -47.81 22.04 -17.75
C SER A 672 -47.17 21.99 -19.13
N GLY A 673 -46.21 21.09 -19.34
CA GLY A 673 -45.54 20.91 -20.62
C GLY A 673 -44.12 20.32 -20.46
N LEU A 674 -43.55 19.86 -21.58
CA LEU A 674 -42.15 19.45 -21.62
C LEU A 674 -41.24 20.70 -21.64
N PRO A 675 -40.13 20.72 -20.87
CA PRO A 675 -39.14 21.80 -20.91
C PRO A 675 -38.54 21.98 -22.29
N PHE A 676 -38.42 23.24 -22.73
CA PHE A 676 -37.77 23.61 -23.99
C PHE A 676 -36.26 23.80 -23.85
N SER A 677 -35.83 24.18 -22.65
CA SER A 677 -34.42 24.44 -22.35
C SER A 677 -34.05 23.82 -21.00
N PHE A 678 -32.84 23.30 -20.90
CA PHE A 678 -32.30 22.60 -19.74
C PHE A 678 -30.77 22.64 -19.78
N TRP A 679 -30.12 22.18 -18.72
CA TRP A 679 -28.67 22.04 -18.70
C TRP A 679 -28.28 20.59 -18.38
N MET A 680 -27.08 20.21 -18.79
CA MET A 680 -26.51 18.88 -18.60
C MET A 680 -25.45 18.92 -17.51
N GLY A 681 -25.49 17.93 -16.62
CA GLY A 681 -24.50 17.74 -15.56
C GLY A 681 -23.32 16.85 -15.96
N ARG A 682 -22.49 16.53 -14.98
CA ARG A 682 -21.24 15.77 -15.15
C ARG A 682 -21.41 14.27 -15.47
N HIS A 683 -22.60 13.69 -15.31
CA HIS A 683 -22.92 12.30 -15.66
C HIS A 683 -23.86 12.22 -16.87
N ASP A 684 -23.82 13.23 -17.75
CA ASP A 684 -24.71 13.36 -18.92
C ASP A 684 -26.21 13.32 -18.57
N GLU A 685 -26.56 13.79 -17.37
CA GLU A 685 -27.93 13.84 -16.90
C GLU A 685 -28.60 15.20 -17.17
N ARG A 686 -29.91 15.18 -17.50
CA ARG A 686 -30.70 16.37 -17.84
C ARG A 686 -31.32 16.98 -16.59
N HIS A 687 -31.10 18.28 -16.37
CA HIS A 687 -31.62 19.00 -15.22
C HIS A 687 -32.67 20.05 -15.60
N TYR A 688 -33.88 19.89 -15.04
CA TYR A 688 -35.04 20.75 -15.32
C TYR A 688 -35.35 21.77 -14.24
N TYR A 689 -34.45 21.93 -13.26
CA TYR A 689 -34.48 23.05 -12.33
C TYR A 689 -33.52 24.12 -12.83
N TRP A 690 -33.89 25.39 -12.65
CA TRP A 690 -33.07 26.52 -13.05
C TRP A 690 -32.53 27.28 -11.85
N GLY A 691 -31.42 28.01 -12.02
CA GLY A 691 -30.65 28.64 -10.93
C GLY A 691 -31.51 29.23 -9.80
N GLY A 692 -31.14 28.91 -8.56
CA GLY A 692 -31.90 29.26 -7.35
C GLY A 692 -33.01 28.26 -6.97
N SER A 693 -33.33 27.28 -7.83
CA SER A 693 -34.23 26.17 -7.51
C SER A 693 -33.49 24.91 -7.03
N ARG A 694 -34.20 24.00 -6.36
CA ARG A 694 -33.65 22.72 -5.86
C ARG A 694 -33.83 21.58 -6.88
N PRO A 695 -32.95 20.57 -6.87
CA PRO A 695 -33.11 19.34 -7.67
C PRO A 695 -34.52 18.74 -7.57
N GLY A 696 -35.02 18.22 -8.69
CA GLY A 696 -36.34 17.59 -8.78
C GLY A 696 -37.53 18.56 -8.84
N ILE A 697 -37.30 19.87 -8.70
CA ILE A 697 -38.35 20.89 -8.76
C ILE A 697 -38.26 21.66 -10.09
N GLN A 698 -39.20 21.41 -11.00
CA GLN A 698 -39.31 22.11 -12.31
C GLN A 698 -39.83 23.55 -12.15
N ARG A 699 -39.05 24.38 -11.45
CA ARG A 699 -39.30 25.80 -11.20
C ARG A 699 -38.01 26.59 -11.31
N CYS A 700 -38.16 27.90 -11.51
CA CYS A 700 -37.09 28.89 -11.38
C CYS A 700 -37.16 29.57 -10.00
N ALA A 701 -36.14 30.35 -9.63
CA ALA A 701 -36.11 31.09 -8.36
C ALA A 701 -37.39 31.89 -8.11
N CYS A 702 -37.89 32.62 -9.12
CA CYS A 702 -39.10 33.43 -8.97
C CYS A 702 -40.36 32.60 -8.65
N GLY A 703 -40.41 31.35 -9.11
CA GLY A 703 -41.52 30.44 -8.90
C GLY A 703 -41.53 29.80 -7.51
N LEU A 704 -40.37 29.80 -6.83
CA LEU A 704 -40.26 29.45 -5.41
C LEU A 704 -40.64 30.65 -4.53
N ASP A 705 -40.14 31.84 -4.87
CA ASP A 705 -40.40 33.09 -4.14
C ASP A 705 -41.81 33.67 -4.40
N LYS A 706 -42.55 33.09 -5.36
CA LYS A 706 -43.88 33.55 -5.82
C LYS A 706 -43.88 35.01 -6.28
N ASN A 707 -42.81 35.42 -6.96
CA ASN A 707 -42.62 36.79 -7.48
C ASN A 707 -42.30 36.84 -8.98
N CYS A 708 -42.63 35.78 -9.74
CA CYS A 708 -42.49 35.79 -11.20
C CYS A 708 -43.32 36.92 -11.83
N ALA A 709 -42.85 37.44 -12.96
CA ALA A 709 -43.45 38.57 -13.67
C ALA A 709 -44.91 38.32 -14.10
N ASP A 710 -45.25 37.07 -14.38
CA ASP A 710 -46.63 36.59 -14.48
C ASP A 710 -46.84 35.49 -13.42
N PRO A 711 -47.75 35.68 -12.46
CA PRO A 711 -47.98 34.71 -11.38
C PRO A 711 -48.57 33.37 -11.82
N LYS A 712 -49.00 33.23 -13.09
CA LYS A 712 -49.47 31.96 -13.67
C LYS A 712 -48.35 30.97 -13.97
N TYR A 713 -47.12 31.46 -14.13
CA TYR A 713 -45.96 30.68 -14.56
C TYR A 713 -44.95 30.52 -13.42
N PHE A 714 -44.10 29.48 -13.48
CA PHE A 714 -43.07 29.22 -12.47
C PHE A 714 -41.68 29.74 -12.86
N CYS A 715 -41.56 30.36 -14.03
CA CYS A 715 -40.37 30.99 -14.59
C CYS A 715 -40.77 32.26 -15.36
N ASN A 716 -39.93 33.29 -15.35
CA ASN A 716 -40.20 34.54 -16.06
C ASN A 716 -40.24 34.36 -17.58
N CYS A 717 -39.42 33.47 -18.13
CA CYS A 717 -39.37 33.18 -19.57
C CYS A 717 -40.61 32.44 -20.08
N ASP A 718 -41.27 31.68 -19.22
CA ASP A 718 -42.45 30.91 -19.62
C ASP A 718 -43.68 31.80 -19.90
N ALA A 719 -43.64 33.07 -19.49
CA ALA A 719 -44.66 34.05 -19.83
C ALA A 719 -44.71 34.38 -21.34
N ASP A 720 -43.68 34.02 -22.12
CA ASP A 720 -43.61 34.14 -23.58
C ASP A 720 -43.90 35.56 -24.10
N HIS A 721 -43.44 36.59 -23.38
CA HIS A 721 -43.66 37.98 -23.77
C HIS A 721 -42.65 38.44 -24.83
N ALA A 722 -43.09 39.33 -25.72
CA ALA A 722 -42.24 40.11 -26.64
C ALA A 722 -41.47 41.24 -25.93
N LEU A 723 -40.89 40.93 -24.78
CA LEU A 723 -40.05 41.81 -23.98
C LEU A 723 -39.03 40.96 -23.23
N TRP A 724 -37.83 41.48 -23.00
CA TRP A 724 -36.77 40.72 -22.36
C TRP A 724 -37.15 40.34 -20.92
N ARG A 725 -37.21 39.03 -20.68
CA ARG A 725 -37.34 38.43 -19.35
C ARG A 725 -36.05 37.67 -19.00
N THR A 726 -35.85 37.43 -17.71
CA THR A 726 -34.67 36.71 -17.23
C THR A 726 -35.02 35.76 -16.11
N ASP A 727 -34.52 34.53 -16.21
CA ASP A 727 -34.44 33.58 -15.12
C ASP A 727 -32.96 33.32 -14.81
N LYS A 728 -32.55 33.59 -13.58
CA LYS A 728 -31.15 33.52 -13.13
C LYS A 728 -31.04 32.97 -11.72
N GLY A 729 -29.89 32.38 -11.43
CA GLY A 729 -29.51 32.03 -10.06
C GLY A 729 -28.25 31.17 -9.99
N LEU A 730 -27.99 30.62 -8.81
CA LEU A 730 -26.87 29.70 -8.57
C LEU A 730 -27.35 28.26 -8.64
N LEU A 731 -26.55 27.43 -9.29
CA LEU A 731 -26.55 25.99 -9.17
C LEU A 731 -25.56 25.65 -8.05
N THR A 732 -26.00 24.94 -7.01
CA THR A 732 -25.19 24.68 -5.80
C THR A 732 -25.12 23.20 -5.42
N PHE A 733 -25.76 22.33 -6.20
CA PHE A 733 -25.77 20.90 -5.93
C PHE A 733 -24.53 20.25 -6.55
N VAL A 734 -23.53 19.99 -5.71
CA VAL A 734 -22.20 19.50 -6.10
C VAL A 734 -22.29 18.25 -6.96
N ASP A 735 -23.23 17.34 -6.67
CA ASP A 735 -23.31 16.06 -7.38
C ASP A 735 -23.73 16.18 -8.86
N HIS A 736 -24.30 17.32 -9.26
CA HIS A 736 -24.68 17.62 -10.64
C HIS A 736 -23.68 18.53 -11.36
N LEU A 737 -22.86 19.29 -10.61
CA LEU A 737 -21.85 20.20 -11.16
C LEU A 737 -20.56 19.42 -11.48
N PRO A 738 -19.75 19.87 -12.46
CA PRO A 738 -19.90 21.06 -13.32
C PRO A 738 -20.99 20.97 -14.39
N VAL A 739 -21.43 22.11 -14.93
CA VAL A 739 -22.29 22.17 -16.12
C VAL A 739 -21.49 21.79 -17.37
N THR A 740 -21.93 20.75 -18.08
CA THR A 740 -21.27 20.26 -19.30
C THR A 740 -21.84 20.90 -20.57
N GLN A 741 -23.13 21.23 -20.54
CA GLN A 741 -23.85 21.76 -21.69
C GLN A 741 -25.08 22.55 -21.27
N VAL A 742 -25.42 23.59 -22.04
CA VAL A 742 -26.70 24.30 -21.94
C VAL A 742 -27.48 24.08 -23.24
N VAL A 743 -28.73 23.63 -23.12
CA VAL A 743 -29.60 23.30 -24.25
C VAL A 743 -30.73 24.30 -24.32
N VAL A 744 -30.95 24.88 -25.51
CA VAL A 744 -32.01 25.87 -25.77
C VAL A 744 -32.81 25.42 -27.00
N GLY A 745 -34.14 25.33 -26.88
CA GLY A 745 -34.99 24.72 -27.91
C GLY A 745 -36.25 25.49 -28.35
N ASP A 746 -36.51 26.71 -27.87
CA ASP A 746 -37.70 27.51 -28.27
C ASP A 746 -37.30 28.87 -28.85
N THR A 747 -36.60 28.86 -29.99
CA THR A 747 -36.24 30.10 -30.73
C THR A 747 -36.51 30.04 -32.23
N ASN A 748 -37.20 29.01 -32.71
CA ASN A 748 -37.59 28.84 -34.13
C ASN A 748 -38.89 29.59 -34.50
N ARG A 749 -39.45 30.38 -33.56
CA ARG A 749 -40.65 31.20 -33.78
C ARG A 749 -40.28 32.60 -34.25
N THR A 750 -41.15 33.23 -35.04
CA THR A 750 -40.90 34.56 -35.61
C THR A 750 -40.69 35.60 -34.51
N GLY A 751 -39.52 36.24 -34.48
CA GLY A 751 -39.16 37.21 -33.44
C GLY A 751 -38.78 36.61 -32.09
N SER A 752 -38.61 35.29 -31.99
CA SER A 752 -38.16 34.60 -30.78
C SER A 752 -36.64 34.56 -30.69
N GLU A 753 -36.11 34.92 -29.52
CA GLU A 753 -34.68 34.97 -29.26
C GLU A 753 -34.39 34.58 -27.81
N ALA A 754 -33.28 33.89 -27.59
CA ALA A 754 -32.76 33.62 -26.25
C ALA A 754 -31.27 33.93 -26.16
N GLN A 755 -30.82 34.30 -24.98
CA GLN A 755 -29.42 34.52 -24.66
C GLN A 755 -29.11 33.89 -23.29
N PHE A 756 -28.18 32.92 -23.25
CA PHE A 756 -27.77 32.32 -21.97
C PHE A 756 -26.38 32.76 -21.57
N LEU A 757 -26.14 32.84 -20.25
CA LEU A 757 -24.85 33.15 -19.65
C LEU A 757 -24.55 32.12 -18.57
N LEU A 758 -23.32 31.59 -18.59
CA LEU A 758 -22.80 30.67 -17.59
C LEU A 758 -21.57 31.30 -16.93
N GLY A 759 -21.61 31.43 -15.61
CA GLY A 759 -20.48 31.91 -14.81
C GLY A 759 -19.45 30.81 -14.56
N PRO A 760 -18.23 31.17 -14.09
CA PRO A 760 -17.19 30.20 -13.77
C PRO A 760 -17.66 29.22 -12.69
N LEU A 761 -17.10 28.00 -12.71
CA LEU A 761 -17.24 27.08 -11.58
C LEU A 761 -16.40 27.61 -10.42
N ARG A 762 -17.01 27.72 -9.24
CA ARG A 762 -16.35 28.17 -8.03
C ARG A 762 -16.53 27.12 -6.96
N CYS A 763 -15.43 26.54 -6.48
CA CYS A 763 -15.45 25.54 -5.42
C CYS A 763 -14.57 25.97 -4.25
N TYR A 764 -14.90 25.57 -3.02
CA TYR A 764 -14.03 25.75 -1.87
C TYR A 764 -14.19 24.60 -0.87
N GLY A 765 -13.28 24.58 0.10
CA GLY A 765 -13.22 23.55 1.13
C GLY A 765 -12.60 22.26 0.60
N ASP A 766 -12.24 21.38 1.51
CA ASP A 766 -11.72 20.05 1.19
C ASP A 766 -12.50 19.03 2.02
N ARG A 767 -13.43 18.34 1.36
CA ARG A 767 -14.25 17.28 1.97
C ARG A 767 -13.38 16.15 2.55
N ASN A 768 -12.13 16.06 2.10
CA ASN A 768 -11.19 15.01 2.43
C ASN A 768 -10.27 15.34 3.64
N THR A 769 -10.42 16.51 4.27
CA THR A 769 -9.59 16.89 5.44
C THR A 769 -10.19 16.51 6.79
N TRP A 770 -11.51 16.31 6.89
CA TRP A 770 -12.22 16.11 8.17
C TRP A 770 -12.94 14.77 8.31
N ASN A 771 -12.68 13.81 7.43
CA ASN A 771 -13.24 12.46 7.43
C ASN A 771 -12.71 11.60 8.60
N THR A 772 -13.28 11.77 9.79
CA THR A 772 -12.76 11.21 11.06
C THR A 772 -13.73 10.19 11.65
N ILE A 773 -13.20 9.03 12.06
CA ILE A 773 -13.97 7.96 12.68
C ILE A 773 -13.24 7.41 13.92
N SER A 774 -13.97 6.75 14.81
CA SER A 774 -13.42 6.00 15.95
C SER A 774 -13.85 4.54 15.94
N PHE A 775 -12.90 3.65 16.18
CA PHE A 775 -13.10 2.21 16.42
C PHE A 775 -13.17 1.95 17.91
N ASN A 776 -14.38 1.66 18.39
CA ASN A 776 -14.65 1.46 19.82
C ASN A 776 -14.79 -0.04 20.17
N LYS A 777 -15.06 -0.88 19.17
CA LYS A 777 -15.00 -2.34 19.27
C LYS A 777 -14.14 -2.87 18.13
N GLY A 778 -13.74 -4.13 18.21
CA GLY A 778 -13.05 -4.79 17.10
C GLY A 778 -13.95 -4.88 15.88
N ALA A 779 -13.72 -4.04 14.87
CA ALA A 779 -14.53 -3.95 13.66
C ALA A 779 -13.65 -3.66 12.44
N ALA A 780 -14.16 -3.97 11.25
CA ALA A 780 -13.50 -3.70 9.98
C ALA A 780 -14.46 -3.00 9.03
N LEU A 781 -14.06 -1.85 8.49
CA LEU A 781 -14.74 -1.24 7.36
C LEU A 781 -14.27 -1.90 6.07
N LEU A 782 -15.22 -2.27 5.22
CA LEU A 782 -14.96 -2.91 3.93
C LEU A 782 -15.09 -1.91 2.79
N PHE A 783 -14.04 -1.78 2.00
CA PHE A 783 -14.00 -1.01 0.76
C PHE A 783 -13.78 -1.93 -0.44
N PRO A 784 -14.17 -1.50 -1.67
CA PRO A 784 -13.82 -2.22 -2.88
C PRO A 784 -12.31 -2.52 -2.95
N THR A 785 -11.97 -3.64 -3.59
CA THR A 785 -10.58 -4.05 -3.79
C THR A 785 -9.76 -2.94 -4.41
N PHE A 786 -8.64 -2.61 -3.78
CA PHE A 786 -7.75 -1.57 -4.26
C PHE A 786 -7.11 -2.02 -5.59
N GLN A 787 -7.15 -1.15 -6.60
CA GLN A 787 -6.56 -1.42 -7.90
C GLN A 787 -5.23 -0.67 -7.97
N ALA A 788 -4.12 -1.39 -7.84
CA ALA A 788 -2.79 -0.81 -7.87
C ALA A 788 -2.00 -1.43 -9.03
N ASN A 789 -1.43 -0.59 -9.89
CA ASN A 789 -0.68 -1.08 -11.04
C ASN A 789 0.77 -1.37 -10.65
N HIS A 790 1.61 -0.32 -10.56
CA HIS A 790 3.05 -0.44 -10.27
C HIS A 790 3.52 0.43 -9.10
N SER A 791 2.70 1.38 -8.65
CA SER A 791 2.95 2.22 -7.47
C SER A 791 1.72 2.28 -6.57
N LEU A 792 2.00 2.42 -5.28
CA LEU A 792 1.06 2.58 -4.19
C LEU A 792 1.59 3.65 -3.23
N ASP A 793 0.74 4.61 -2.87
CA ASP A 793 0.97 5.49 -1.73
C ASP A 793 -0.23 5.47 -0.77
N ILE A 794 0.07 5.38 0.52
CA ILE A 794 -0.91 5.35 1.61
C ILE A 794 -0.59 6.48 2.56
N SER A 795 -1.60 7.27 2.93
CA SER A 795 -1.45 8.23 4.02
C SER A 795 -2.71 8.34 4.86
N PHE A 796 -2.53 8.45 6.17
CA PHE A 796 -3.62 8.68 7.12
C PHE A 796 -3.07 9.26 8.41
N TYR A 797 -3.96 9.67 9.30
CA TYR A 797 -3.62 9.97 10.68
C TYR A 797 -4.33 8.99 11.62
N PHE A 798 -3.67 8.65 12.72
CA PHE A 798 -4.25 7.86 13.79
C PHE A 798 -4.04 8.52 15.15
N LYS A 799 -4.92 8.20 16.08
CA LYS A 799 -4.82 8.55 17.51
C LYS A 799 -5.29 7.34 18.31
N THR A 800 -4.51 6.87 19.28
CA THR A 800 -4.85 5.64 20.03
C THR A 800 -4.20 5.59 21.40
N THR A 801 -4.78 4.79 22.31
CA THR A 801 -4.16 4.35 23.57
C THR A 801 -3.85 2.84 23.56
N ALA A 802 -4.24 2.13 22.51
CA ALA A 802 -4.03 0.69 22.36
C ALA A 802 -2.55 0.33 22.16
N GLN A 803 -2.14 -0.84 22.63
CA GLN A 803 -0.74 -1.28 22.55
C GLN A 803 -0.34 -1.80 21.16
N SER A 804 -1.33 -2.24 20.38
CA SER A 804 -1.16 -2.75 19.00
C SER A 804 -2.49 -2.71 18.27
N GLY A 805 -2.48 -2.78 16.94
CA GLY A 805 -3.68 -2.89 16.12
C GLY A 805 -3.40 -2.75 14.62
N VAL A 806 -4.20 -3.40 13.78
CA VAL A 806 -4.08 -3.30 12.31
C VAL A 806 -4.90 -2.12 11.80
N PHE A 807 -4.22 -1.15 11.16
CA PHE A 807 -4.90 0.03 10.61
C PHE A 807 -5.65 -0.30 9.32
N LEU A 808 -5.00 -1.05 8.42
CA LEU A 808 -5.60 -1.53 7.18
C LEU A 808 -4.85 -2.73 6.62
N GLU A 809 -5.56 -3.55 5.85
CA GLU A 809 -5.04 -4.67 5.07
C GLU A 809 -5.82 -4.81 3.76
N ASN A 810 -5.13 -4.89 2.62
CA ASN A 810 -5.73 -5.44 1.40
C ASN A 810 -5.12 -6.82 1.14
N PRO A 811 -5.86 -7.90 1.40
CA PRO A 811 -5.40 -9.26 1.11
C PRO A 811 -5.62 -9.59 -0.37
N GLY A 812 -4.86 -10.58 -0.83
CA GLY A 812 -4.98 -11.22 -2.13
C GLY A 812 -4.75 -12.73 -1.99
N SER A 813 -5.01 -13.52 -3.03
CA SER A 813 -4.76 -14.97 -3.02
C SER A 813 -3.31 -15.37 -2.70
N ARG A 814 -2.34 -14.50 -2.98
CA ARG A 814 -0.91 -14.66 -2.65
C ARG A 814 -0.25 -13.37 -2.15
N ASN A 815 -0.69 -12.23 -2.66
CA ASN A 815 -0.12 -10.93 -2.37
C ASN A 815 -0.92 -10.22 -1.28
N TYR A 816 -0.29 -9.33 -0.50
CA TYR A 816 -1.03 -8.45 0.41
C TYR A 816 -0.24 -7.18 0.73
N ILE A 817 -0.96 -6.16 1.21
CA ILE A 817 -0.38 -4.98 1.87
C ILE A 817 -1.05 -4.79 3.22
N ARG A 818 -0.27 -4.43 4.25
CA ARG A 818 -0.78 -4.18 5.60
C ARG A 818 0.01 -3.10 6.31
N VAL A 819 -0.70 -2.18 6.97
CA VAL A 819 -0.10 -1.20 7.88
C VAL A 819 -0.63 -1.45 9.29
N GLU A 820 0.25 -1.63 10.26
CA GLU A 820 -0.14 -1.96 11.65
C GLU A 820 0.74 -1.28 12.69
N LEU A 821 0.15 -0.99 13.85
CA LEU A 821 0.87 -0.73 15.09
C LEU A 821 1.22 -2.09 15.70
N ASN A 822 2.45 -2.54 15.52
CA ASN A 822 2.88 -3.86 16.01
C ASN A 822 3.14 -3.85 17.52
N THR A 823 3.77 -2.77 18.00
CA THR A 823 4.00 -2.49 19.43
C THR A 823 3.69 -1.03 19.71
N THR A 824 3.69 -0.62 20.99
CA THR A 824 3.50 0.80 21.37
C THR A 824 4.54 1.74 20.76
N ARG A 825 5.65 1.25 20.21
CA ARG A 825 6.73 2.07 19.62
C ARG A 825 7.04 1.76 18.17
N ASP A 826 6.43 0.71 17.60
CA ASP A 826 6.77 0.19 16.28
C ASP A 826 5.55 0.22 15.37
N VAL A 827 5.60 1.07 14.34
CA VAL A 827 4.65 1.05 13.22
C VAL A 827 5.30 0.28 12.07
N VAL A 828 4.56 -0.69 11.52
CA VAL A 828 5.05 -1.63 10.52
C VAL A 828 4.23 -1.49 9.23
N PHE A 829 4.93 -1.46 8.10
CA PHE A 829 4.35 -1.65 6.77
C PHE A 829 4.85 -2.99 6.23
N ALA A 830 3.94 -3.97 6.14
CA ALA A 830 4.21 -5.32 5.67
C ALA A 830 3.56 -5.54 4.32
N TYR A 831 4.22 -6.28 3.44
CA TYR A 831 3.73 -6.57 2.10
C TYR A 831 4.31 -7.89 1.56
N ASP A 832 3.53 -8.55 0.70
CA ASP A 832 4.00 -9.60 -0.21
C ASP A 832 3.50 -9.27 -1.62
N ILE A 833 4.42 -9.23 -2.57
CA ILE A 833 4.17 -8.89 -3.98
C ILE A 833 4.49 -10.07 -4.92
N GLY A 834 4.46 -11.29 -4.38
CA GLY A 834 4.77 -12.53 -5.10
C GLY A 834 6.21 -13.02 -4.89
N ASN A 835 6.99 -12.31 -4.07
CA ASN A 835 8.37 -12.63 -3.75
C ASN A 835 8.58 -12.99 -2.26
N GLY A 836 7.50 -13.17 -1.51
CA GLY A 836 7.49 -13.55 -0.10
C GLY A 836 7.31 -12.37 0.85
N ASP A 837 7.12 -12.67 2.14
CA ASP A 837 6.87 -11.69 3.19
C ASP A 837 8.06 -10.73 3.42
N GLU A 838 7.83 -9.43 3.20
CA GLU A 838 8.77 -8.35 3.54
C GLU A 838 8.07 -7.30 4.44
N ASN A 839 8.86 -6.55 5.22
CA ASN A 839 8.34 -5.46 6.05
C ASN A 839 9.34 -4.31 6.31
N LEU A 840 8.77 -3.15 6.62
CA LEU A 840 9.46 -1.93 7.05
C LEU A 840 8.95 -1.54 8.42
N THR A 841 9.85 -1.24 9.36
CA THR A 841 9.47 -0.84 10.73
C THR A 841 10.03 0.55 11.05
N VAL A 842 9.16 1.48 11.46
CA VAL A 842 9.54 2.77 12.04
C VAL A 842 9.40 2.67 13.56
N ARG A 843 10.53 2.88 14.26
CA ARG A 843 10.61 2.82 15.72
C ARG A 843 10.77 4.20 16.34
N SER A 844 9.96 4.52 17.35
CA SER A 844 10.07 5.77 18.11
C SER A 844 10.70 5.59 19.50
N ALA A 845 11.32 6.65 20.00
CA ALA A 845 11.79 6.73 21.38
C ALA A 845 10.64 6.84 22.39
N VAL A 846 9.54 7.49 21.98
CA VAL A 846 8.33 7.70 22.77
C VAL A 846 7.21 6.80 22.23
N PRO A 847 6.33 6.23 23.08
CA PRO A 847 5.19 5.45 22.61
C PRO A 847 4.23 6.25 21.71
N TRP A 848 3.71 5.62 20.66
CA TRP A 848 2.71 6.14 19.72
C TRP A 848 1.27 6.05 20.23
N ASN A 849 1.07 5.41 21.38
CA ASN A 849 -0.22 5.26 22.02
C ASN A 849 -0.42 6.31 23.13
N ASP A 850 0.04 7.54 22.86
CA ASP A 850 0.03 8.69 23.77
C ASP A 850 -1.27 9.52 23.69
N ASP A 851 -2.25 9.04 22.94
CA ASP A 851 -3.51 9.72 22.64
C ASP A 851 -3.35 11.04 21.85
N GLU A 852 -2.26 11.21 21.10
CA GLU A 852 -2.07 12.33 20.18
C GLU A 852 -2.21 11.89 18.70
N TRP A 853 -2.41 12.87 17.81
CA TRP A 853 -2.53 12.61 16.38
C TRP A 853 -1.15 12.39 15.73
N HIS A 854 -0.95 11.20 15.19
CA HIS A 854 0.24 10.83 14.40
C HIS A 854 -0.11 10.65 12.92
N GLN A 855 0.79 11.04 12.03
CA GLN A 855 0.66 10.86 10.59
C GLN A 855 1.48 9.67 10.10
N VAL A 856 0.86 8.74 9.38
CA VAL A 856 1.54 7.63 8.72
C VAL A 856 1.59 7.87 7.21
N LYS A 857 2.74 7.61 6.60
CA LYS A 857 2.92 7.61 5.14
C LYS A 857 3.71 6.37 4.74
N ALA A 858 3.11 5.53 3.90
CA ALA A 858 3.76 4.37 3.30
C ALA A 858 3.74 4.52 1.78
N GLU A 859 4.82 4.15 1.12
CA GLU A 859 4.91 4.14 -0.34
C GLU A 859 5.56 2.83 -0.79
N LEU A 860 5.05 2.22 -1.86
CA LEU A 860 5.57 1.00 -2.47
C LEU A 860 5.52 1.16 -3.98
N ASN A 861 6.64 0.97 -4.67
CA ASN A 861 6.71 0.97 -6.12
C ASN A 861 7.79 0.00 -6.61
N VAL A 862 7.95 -0.08 -7.92
CA VAL A 862 8.97 -0.92 -8.61
C VAL A 862 10.43 -0.60 -8.28
N LYS A 863 10.70 0.50 -7.57
CA LYS A 863 12.05 0.90 -7.15
C LYS A 863 12.31 0.76 -5.67
N LEU A 864 11.31 0.98 -4.83
CA LEU A 864 11.47 0.96 -3.39
C LEU A 864 10.14 0.77 -2.65
N ALA A 865 10.28 0.36 -1.40
CA ALA A 865 9.25 0.48 -0.39
C ALA A 865 9.77 1.41 0.72
N ARG A 866 8.93 2.32 1.23
CA ARG A 866 9.32 3.22 2.32
C ARG A 866 8.18 3.56 3.26
N LEU A 867 8.52 3.77 4.52
CA LEU A 867 7.58 4.11 5.60
C LEU A 867 8.10 5.30 6.40
N ARG A 868 7.19 6.20 6.78
CA ARG A 868 7.45 7.32 7.68
C ARG A 868 6.27 7.54 8.62
N VAL A 869 6.58 7.83 9.88
CA VAL A 869 5.62 8.31 10.87
C VAL A 869 6.05 9.71 11.34
N ASP A 870 5.12 10.65 11.32
CA ASP A 870 5.32 12.07 11.61
C ASP A 870 6.51 12.69 10.85
N LYS A 871 7.44 13.29 11.59
CA LYS A 871 8.65 13.96 11.08
C LYS A 871 9.90 13.09 11.20
N LEU A 872 9.75 11.80 11.53
CA LEU A 872 10.88 10.88 11.55
C LEU A 872 11.44 10.69 10.13
N PRO A 873 12.73 10.34 9.99
CA PRO A 873 13.31 9.98 8.69
C PRO A 873 12.57 8.81 8.05
N TRP A 874 12.59 8.76 6.71
CA TRP A 874 12.06 7.62 5.97
C TRP A 874 12.90 6.37 6.25
N VAL A 875 12.23 5.26 6.56
CA VAL A 875 12.82 3.93 6.47
C VAL A 875 12.58 3.44 5.05
N VAL A 876 13.65 3.10 4.31
CA VAL A 876 13.60 2.79 2.89
C VAL A 876 14.20 1.40 2.64
N ARG A 877 13.54 0.61 1.82
CA ARG A 877 13.98 -0.68 1.29
C ARG A 877 14.02 -0.56 -0.23
N GLN A 878 15.20 -0.66 -0.83
CA GLN A 878 15.33 -0.67 -2.28
C GLN A 878 14.76 -1.97 -2.84
N ALA A 879 13.99 -1.86 -3.91
CA ALA A 879 13.47 -2.99 -4.64
C ALA A 879 14.60 -3.60 -5.51
N PRO A 880 14.60 -4.91 -5.74
CA PRO A 880 15.58 -5.51 -6.62
C PRO A 880 15.50 -4.95 -8.05
N PRO A 881 16.63 -4.82 -8.77
CA PRO A 881 16.73 -4.16 -10.08
C PRO A 881 15.89 -4.74 -11.24
N GLN A 882 15.18 -5.85 -11.02
CA GLN A 882 14.23 -6.45 -11.96
C GLN A 882 12.89 -6.83 -11.31
N SER A 883 12.54 -6.15 -10.22
CA SER A 883 11.26 -6.37 -9.57
C SER A 883 10.12 -5.78 -10.41
N PHE A 884 9.39 -6.65 -11.09
CA PHE A 884 8.05 -6.32 -11.58
C PHE A 884 7.10 -6.42 -10.39
N VAL A 885 6.75 -5.27 -9.81
CA VAL A 885 5.75 -5.19 -8.75
C VAL A 885 4.38 -5.22 -9.42
N HIS A 886 3.63 -6.28 -9.19
CA HIS A 886 2.23 -6.38 -9.58
C HIS A 886 1.38 -6.45 -8.32
N LEU A 887 0.68 -5.35 -8.03
CA LEU A 887 -0.13 -5.19 -6.83
C LEU A 887 -1.59 -5.57 -7.10
N ASP A 888 -1.78 -6.77 -7.67
CA ASP A 888 -3.11 -7.32 -7.91
C ASP A 888 -3.66 -7.94 -6.62
N PHE A 889 -4.63 -7.25 -6.05
CA PHE A 889 -5.44 -7.75 -4.95
C PHE A 889 -6.77 -8.27 -5.52
N ASP A 890 -7.30 -9.34 -4.96
CA ASP A 890 -8.57 -9.96 -5.40
C ASP A 890 -9.64 -9.98 -4.29
N ARG A 891 -9.33 -9.39 -3.12
CA ARG A 891 -10.24 -9.28 -1.96
C ARG A 891 -10.48 -7.83 -1.55
N PRO A 892 -11.57 -7.55 -0.80
CA PRO A 892 -11.88 -6.20 -0.31
C PRO A 892 -10.76 -5.61 0.56
N LEU A 893 -10.64 -4.29 0.57
CA LEU A 893 -9.76 -3.57 1.50
C LEU A 893 -10.43 -3.51 2.88
N TYR A 894 -9.74 -4.01 3.90
CA TYR A 894 -10.13 -3.95 5.30
C TYR A 894 -9.48 -2.73 5.96
N VAL A 895 -10.26 -1.91 6.66
CA VAL A 895 -9.77 -0.77 7.46
C VAL A 895 -10.23 -0.94 8.91
N GLY A 896 -9.28 -0.89 9.84
CA GLY A 896 -9.50 -1.12 11.28
C GLY A 896 -9.26 -2.57 11.73
N ALA A 897 -9.07 -3.51 10.80
CA ALA A 897 -8.67 -4.88 11.11
C ALA A 897 -7.97 -5.53 9.89
N ALA A 898 -7.68 -6.83 10.01
CA ALA A 898 -7.16 -7.69 8.97
C ALA A 898 -8.05 -8.94 8.85
N GLU A 899 -8.05 -9.59 7.69
CA GLU A 899 -8.97 -10.70 7.37
C GLU A 899 -8.81 -11.90 8.32
N HIS A 900 -7.57 -12.20 8.73
CA HIS A 900 -7.24 -13.38 9.53
C HIS A 900 -6.46 -13.07 10.82
N LYS A 901 -6.37 -11.80 11.25
CA LYS A 901 -5.65 -11.41 12.48
C LYS A 901 -6.59 -10.93 13.59
N MET A 902 -6.43 -11.52 14.77
CA MET A 902 -7.18 -11.22 16.02
C MET A 902 -6.81 -9.87 16.70
N ARG A 903 -6.20 -8.90 16.00
CA ARG A 903 -5.75 -7.61 16.57
C ARG A 903 -6.38 -6.42 15.85
N PRO A 904 -7.68 -6.18 16.01
CA PRO A 904 -8.33 -5.01 15.43
C PRO A 904 -7.76 -3.73 16.05
N PHE A 905 -7.72 -2.66 15.26
CA PHE A 905 -7.36 -1.35 15.73
C PHE A 905 -8.48 -0.74 16.58
N LEU A 906 -8.09 -0.13 17.70
CA LEU A 906 -8.94 0.64 18.57
C LEU A 906 -8.35 2.04 18.69
N GLY A 907 -9.12 3.07 18.38
CA GLY A 907 -8.57 4.42 18.18
C GLY A 907 -9.34 5.20 17.14
N CYS A 908 -8.85 6.39 16.82
CA CYS A 908 -9.36 7.20 15.74
C CYS A 908 -8.51 7.07 14.49
N LEU A 909 -9.17 7.03 13.33
CA LEU A 909 -8.55 7.20 12.02
C LEU A 909 -9.15 8.43 11.35
N ARG A 910 -8.33 9.20 10.64
CA ARG A 910 -8.80 10.29 9.78
C ARG A 910 -8.00 10.41 8.49
N ALA A 911 -8.65 10.97 7.48
CA ALA A 911 -8.04 11.35 6.21
C ALA A 911 -7.23 10.20 5.56
N LEU A 912 -7.81 8.99 5.55
CA LEU A 912 -7.21 7.84 4.88
C LEU A 912 -7.27 8.04 3.36
N ARG A 913 -6.08 8.11 2.76
CA ARG A 913 -5.85 8.27 1.33
C ARG A 913 -5.03 7.11 0.77
N MET A 914 -5.43 6.64 -0.42
CA MET A 914 -4.72 5.62 -1.18
C MET A 914 -4.64 6.06 -2.65
N ASN A 915 -3.44 6.15 -3.23
CA ASN A 915 -3.18 6.68 -4.59
C ASN A 915 -3.87 8.02 -4.83
N GLY A 916 -3.73 8.94 -3.87
CA GLY A 916 -4.36 10.27 -3.90
C GLY A 916 -5.89 10.31 -3.69
N VAL A 917 -6.59 9.18 -3.80
CA VAL A 917 -8.04 9.07 -3.53
C VAL A 917 -8.31 8.99 -2.03
N THR A 918 -9.19 9.84 -1.52
CA THR A 918 -9.63 9.79 -0.11
C THR A 918 -10.81 8.84 0.04
N LEU A 919 -10.69 7.84 0.92
CA LEU A 919 -11.75 6.89 1.20
C LEU A 919 -12.79 7.51 2.16
N ASN A 920 -14.07 7.49 1.82
CA ASN A 920 -15.15 8.02 2.67
C ASN A 920 -15.41 7.12 3.90
N LEU A 921 -14.74 7.42 5.02
CA LEU A 921 -14.79 6.64 6.25
C LEU A 921 -16.11 6.89 6.99
N GLU A 922 -16.56 8.15 7.08
CA GLU A 922 -17.79 8.54 7.78
C GLU A 922 -19.04 7.91 7.15
N GLY A 923 -19.10 7.88 5.81
CA GLY A 923 -20.18 7.20 5.09
C GLY A 923 -20.26 5.71 5.44
N LYS A 924 -19.10 5.04 5.59
CA LYS A 924 -19.02 3.62 5.95
C LYS A 924 -19.20 3.34 7.44
N ALA A 925 -18.86 4.29 8.31
CA ALA A 925 -19.03 4.15 9.76
C ALA A 925 -20.50 3.95 10.14
N ASN A 926 -21.43 4.65 9.49
CA ASN A 926 -22.87 4.51 9.76
C ASN A 926 -23.43 3.12 9.43
N GLU A 927 -22.74 2.33 8.61
CA GLU A 927 -23.14 0.98 8.20
C GLU A 927 -22.58 -0.12 9.12
N THR A 928 -21.59 0.18 9.96
CA THR A 928 -20.80 -0.83 10.68
C THR A 928 -20.88 -0.65 12.20
N GLU A 929 -21.37 -1.67 12.90
CA GLU A 929 -21.42 -1.64 14.37
C GLU A 929 -20.00 -1.61 14.97
N GLY A 930 -19.81 -0.80 16.03
CA GLY A 930 -18.50 -0.65 16.68
C GLY A 930 -17.64 0.47 16.12
N VAL A 931 -18.08 1.15 15.06
CA VAL A 931 -17.44 2.35 14.49
C VAL A 931 -18.36 3.56 14.68
N ARG A 932 -17.81 4.70 15.10
CA ARG A 932 -18.56 5.96 15.22
C ARG A 932 -17.94 7.06 14.38
N VAL A 933 -18.78 7.99 13.91
CA VAL A 933 -18.33 9.23 13.27
C VAL A 933 -17.75 10.15 14.34
N ASN A 934 -16.67 10.86 13.99
CA ASN A 934 -15.88 11.73 14.85
C ASN A 934 -15.03 10.97 15.89
N CYS A 935 -14.02 11.65 16.44
CA CYS A 935 -13.13 11.10 17.45
C CYS A 935 -13.65 11.42 18.86
N THR A 936 -14.80 10.86 19.22
CA THR A 936 -15.42 11.02 20.55
C THR A 936 -15.06 9.85 21.46
N GLY A 937 -14.43 10.15 22.58
CA GLY A 937 -14.16 9.19 23.64
C GLY A 937 -15.36 8.99 24.59
N HIS A 938 -15.29 7.98 25.47
CA HIS A 938 -16.33 7.63 26.42
C HIS A 938 -16.41 8.55 27.65
N CYS A 939 -15.36 9.28 28.01
CA CYS A 939 -15.38 10.18 29.17
C CYS A 939 -16.19 11.46 28.95
N GLN A 940 -16.52 11.81 27.71
CA GLN A 940 -17.35 12.99 27.42
C GLN A 940 -18.81 12.76 27.83
N ASP A 941 -19.32 11.53 27.67
CA ASP A 941 -20.66 11.09 28.13
C ASP A 941 -20.59 9.61 28.58
N PRO A 942 -20.00 9.31 29.75
CA PRO A 942 -19.84 7.95 30.22
C PRO A 942 -21.19 7.36 30.64
N PRO A 943 -21.53 6.12 30.26
CA PRO A 943 -22.74 5.45 30.71
C PRO A 943 -22.88 5.38 32.24
N VAL A 944 -21.76 5.20 32.95
CA VAL A 944 -21.67 5.26 34.42
C VAL A 944 -20.58 6.26 34.83
N PRO A 945 -20.91 7.48 35.27
CA PRO A 945 -19.91 8.49 35.60
C PRO A 945 -19.04 8.08 36.79
N CYS A 946 -17.78 8.50 36.80
CA CYS A 946 -16.90 8.36 37.95
C CYS A 946 -17.48 9.13 39.15
N GLN A 947 -17.71 8.44 40.26
CA GLN A 947 -18.32 9.01 41.45
C GLN A 947 -17.26 9.65 42.39
N ASN A 948 -17.72 10.39 43.39
CA ASN A 948 -16.89 10.92 44.49
C ASN A 948 -15.58 11.59 44.04
N SER A 949 -15.67 12.45 43.01
CA SER A 949 -14.55 13.19 42.41
C SER A 949 -13.45 12.32 41.78
N GLY A 950 -13.78 11.08 41.38
CA GLY A 950 -12.89 10.26 40.55
C GLY A 950 -12.65 10.90 39.18
N LEU A 951 -11.41 10.86 38.70
CA LEU A 951 -11.06 11.38 37.37
C LEU A 951 -11.35 10.33 36.30
N CYS A 952 -12.21 10.64 35.34
CA CYS A 952 -12.41 9.77 34.18
C CYS A 952 -11.17 9.76 33.29
N VAL A 953 -10.66 8.57 33.00
CA VAL A 953 -9.51 8.32 32.13
C VAL A 953 -10.02 7.61 30.88
N GLU A 954 -9.89 8.31 29.76
CA GLU A 954 -10.36 7.90 28.45
C GLU A 954 -9.61 6.69 27.90
N ARG A 955 -10.33 5.74 27.30
CA ARG A 955 -9.74 4.72 26.40
C ARG A 955 -10.76 4.38 25.31
N TYR A 956 -10.31 3.84 24.18
CA TYR A 956 -11.20 3.69 23.00
C TYR A 956 -12.23 2.56 23.13
N SER A 957 -11.89 1.46 23.80
CA SER A 957 -12.84 0.38 24.08
C SER A 957 -13.65 0.52 25.37
N HIS A 958 -13.16 1.34 26.31
CA HIS A 958 -13.75 1.54 27.64
C HIS A 958 -13.15 2.79 28.28
N TYR A 959 -13.75 3.32 29.33
CA TYR A 959 -13.11 4.31 30.20
C TYR A 959 -12.78 3.68 31.55
N SER A 960 -11.97 4.35 32.34
CA SER A 960 -11.64 3.93 33.71
C SER A 960 -11.68 5.12 34.66
N CYS A 961 -11.99 4.90 35.93
CA CYS A 961 -11.99 5.96 36.93
C CYS A 961 -10.73 5.90 37.79
N ASN A 962 -9.95 6.97 37.77
CA ASN A 962 -8.81 7.12 38.67
C ASN A 962 -9.29 7.68 40.02
N CYS A 963 -9.32 6.79 41.03
CA CYS A 963 -9.78 7.10 42.38
C CYS A 963 -8.65 7.54 43.33
N SER A 964 -7.43 7.79 42.84
CA SER A 964 -6.24 8.00 43.69
C SER A 964 -6.36 9.22 44.62
N ILE A 965 -7.07 10.26 44.20
CA ILE A 965 -7.30 11.50 44.96
C ILE A 965 -8.63 11.51 45.72
N SER A 966 -9.38 10.40 45.66
CA SER A 966 -10.67 10.21 46.31
C SER A 966 -10.52 9.35 47.57
N ALA A 967 -11.36 9.59 48.59
CA ALA A 967 -11.42 8.74 49.78
C ALA A 967 -12.09 7.37 49.51
N PHE A 968 -12.51 7.13 48.27
CA PHE A 968 -13.26 5.97 47.81
C PHE A 968 -12.43 5.13 46.84
N ASP A 969 -12.80 3.87 46.64
CA ASP A 969 -12.17 2.91 45.72
C ASP A 969 -13.17 2.26 44.74
N GLY A 970 -12.68 1.31 43.95
CA GLY A 970 -13.44 0.51 43.00
C GLY A 970 -13.55 1.12 41.60
N PRO A 971 -14.14 0.39 40.63
CA PRO A 971 -14.05 0.71 39.21
C PRO A 971 -14.62 2.08 38.84
N PHE A 972 -15.58 2.58 39.63
CA PHE A 972 -16.23 3.88 39.46
C PHE A 972 -16.07 4.80 40.68
N CYS A 973 -15.12 4.53 41.57
CA CYS A 973 -14.86 5.29 42.80
C CYS A 973 -16.07 5.37 43.76
N ASN A 974 -16.81 4.26 43.88
CA ASN A 974 -18.05 4.13 44.63
C ASN A 974 -17.93 3.28 45.92
N HIS A 975 -16.79 2.65 46.18
CA HIS A 975 -16.56 1.89 47.41
C HIS A 975 -15.97 2.77 48.50
N ASP A 976 -16.65 2.87 49.64
CA ASP A 976 -16.18 3.67 50.77
C ASP A 976 -15.03 2.98 51.50
N ILE A 977 -14.01 3.75 51.89
CA ILE A 977 -12.90 3.24 52.72
C ILE A 977 -13.09 3.80 54.13
N GLY A 978 -13.36 2.90 55.07
CA GLY A 978 -13.59 3.21 56.46
C GLY A 978 -12.73 2.41 57.42
N GLY A 979 -12.62 2.90 58.64
CA GLY A 979 -11.94 2.27 59.75
C GLY A 979 -12.81 2.30 61.00
N TYR A 980 -12.91 1.18 61.69
CA TYR A 980 -13.48 1.08 63.01
C TYR A 980 -12.40 1.40 64.06
N PHE A 981 -12.68 2.40 64.89
CA PHE A 981 -11.82 2.87 65.96
C PHE A 981 -12.31 2.30 67.28
N GLU A 982 -11.46 1.52 67.96
CA GLU A 982 -11.71 1.16 69.35
C GLU A 982 -11.46 2.33 70.31
N GLU A 983 -12.04 2.25 71.51
CA GLU A 983 -11.88 3.26 72.55
C GLU A 983 -10.39 3.56 72.84
N GLY A 984 -10.00 4.83 72.74
CA GLY A 984 -8.63 5.29 72.94
C GLY A 984 -7.71 5.20 71.71
N THR A 985 -8.19 4.65 70.59
CA THR A 985 -7.45 4.58 69.32
C THR A 985 -7.30 5.97 68.69
N TRP A 986 -6.11 6.26 68.17
CA TRP A 986 -5.87 7.44 67.35
C TRP A 986 -5.03 7.17 66.13
N VAL A 987 -5.31 7.95 65.09
CA VAL A 987 -4.52 8.07 63.88
C VAL A 987 -3.97 9.48 63.82
N ARG A 988 -2.65 9.62 63.63
CA ARG A 988 -2.00 10.88 63.30
C ARG A 988 -1.46 10.81 61.88
N TYR A 989 -1.95 11.67 61.02
CA TYR A 989 -1.46 11.84 59.67
C TYR A 989 -0.61 13.12 59.59
N ASN A 990 0.64 12.99 59.17
CA ASN A 990 1.54 14.11 58.98
C ASN A 990 1.22 14.76 57.63
N ILE A 991 0.81 16.02 57.65
CA ILE A 991 0.44 16.78 56.44
C ILE A 991 1.70 17.04 55.57
N LEU A 992 2.91 16.88 56.13
CA LEU A 992 4.21 16.99 55.43
C LEU A 992 5.07 15.72 55.63
N PRO A 993 5.70 15.17 54.57
CA PRO A 993 6.76 14.17 54.69
C PRO A 993 8.09 14.79 55.14
N MET A 994 8.91 13.98 55.83
CA MET A 994 10.18 14.34 56.48
C MET A 994 11.24 15.02 55.57
N SER A 995 11.10 14.97 54.24
CA SER A 995 12.06 15.56 53.28
C SER A 995 12.02 17.09 53.23
N LEU A 996 10.84 17.71 53.42
CA LEU A 996 10.71 19.16 53.56
C LEU A 996 11.17 19.66 54.95
N TYR A 997 11.21 18.76 55.94
CA TYR A 997 11.77 19.03 57.26
C TYR A 997 13.30 19.20 57.19
N ALA A 998 13.98 18.37 56.40
CA ALA A 998 15.42 18.44 56.16
C ALA A 998 15.85 19.69 55.34
N ALA A 999 15.06 20.10 54.35
CA ALA A 999 15.28 21.35 53.63
C ALA A 999 15.21 22.59 54.56
N ARG A 1000 14.43 22.49 55.64
CA ARG A 1000 14.28 23.53 56.66
C ARG A 1000 15.49 23.61 57.60
N GLU A 1001 16.11 22.49 57.96
CA GLU A 1001 17.40 22.49 58.69
C GLU A 1001 18.53 23.03 57.83
N PHE A 1002 18.59 22.68 56.53
CA PHE A 1002 19.60 23.23 55.61
C PHE A 1002 19.50 24.74 55.44
N ALA A 1003 18.28 25.29 55.46
CA ALA A 1003 18.06 26.74 55.42
C ALA A 1003 18.54 27.46 56.70
N SER A 1004 18.68 26.77 57.83
CA SER A 1004 19.17 27.37 59.08
C SER A 1004 20.70 27.54 59.15
N ILE A 1005 21.43 27.00 58.16
CA ILE A 1005 22.90 27.07 58.07
C ILE A 1005 23.37 28.32 57.30
N ILE A 1006 22.48 29.01 56.56
CA ILE A 1006 22.83 30.17 55.74
C ILE A 1006 22.44 31.45 56.48
N SER A 1007 23.44 32.24 56.90
CA SER A 1007 23.27 33.48 57.64
C SER A 1007 22.60 34.59 56.80
N SER A 1008 21.32 34.87 57.04
CA SER A 1008 20.69 36.16 56.73
C SER A 1008 19.37 36.33 57.52
N PRO A 1009 19.13 37.47 58.20
CA PRO A 1009 17.83 37.79 58.76
C PRO A 1009 16.88 38.29 57.66
N TRP A 1010 15.58 37.99 57.81
CA TRP A 1010 14.42 38.41 56.97
C TRP A 1010 13.91 37.41 55.93
N GLN A 1011 12.97 36.56 56.35
CA GLN A 1011 11.58 36.41 55.85
C GLN A 1011 11.08 34.98 56.15
N PRO A 1012 9.95 34.78 56.88
CA PRO A 1012 9.29 33.48 56.89
C PRO A 1012 8.77 33.18 55.48
N LEU A 1013 9.11 32.00 54.94
CA LEU A 1013 8.69 31.54 53.62
C LEU A 1013 7.15 31.70 53.44
N PRO A 1014 6.67 32.46 52.45
CA PRO A 1014 5.26 32.72 52.24
C PRO A 1014 4.63 31.61 51.37
N ALA A 1015 4.38 30.42 51.90
CA ALA A 1015 3.56 29.41 51.22
C ALA A 1015 3.24 28.17 52.09
N TYR A 1016 2.30 28.26 53.04
CA TYR A 1016 1.42 27.13 53.42
C TYR A 1016 0.24 27.52 54.32
N ASN A 1017 -0.25 28.76 54.22
CA ASN A 1017 -1.44 29.19 54.96
C ASN A 1017 -2.66 28.85 54.10
N LEU A 1018 -3.59 28.08 54.66
CA LEU A 1018 -4.79 27.67 53.93
C LEU A 1018 -5.82 28.81 54.04
N THR A 1019 -6.10 29.47 52.91
CA THR A 1019 -7.24 30.40 52.78
C THR A 1019 -8.55 29.65 52.55
N SER A 1020 -8.48 28.36 52.25
CA SER A 1020 -9.63 27.48 52.08
C SER A 1020 -9.34 26.04 52.49
N GLU A 1021 -10.31 25.38 53.12
CA GLU A 1021 -10.28 23.94 53.37
C GLU A 1021 -11.57 23.28 52.94
N GLU A 1022 -11.45 22.07 52.40
CA GLU A 1022 -12.56 21.17 52.12
C GLU A 1022 -12.38 19.91 52.97
N VAL A 1023 -13.29 19.69 53.91
CA VAL A 1023 -13.27 18.55 54.83
C VAL A 1023 -14.56 17.79 54.65
N SER A 1024 -14.45 16.49 54.37
CA SER A 1024 -15.60 15.60 54.32
C SER A 1024 -15.27 14.29 55.00
N PHE A 1025 -16.23 13.75 55.74
CA PHE A 1025 -16.14 12.41 56.33
C PHE A 1025 -17.54 11.93 56.72
N SER A 1026 -17.68 10.63 56.87
CA SER A 1026 -18.87 10.02 57.46
C SER A 1026 -18.48 9.27 58.73
N PHE A 1027 -19.37 9.25 59.72
CA PHE A 1027 -19.10 8.53 60.97
C PHE A 1027 -20.38 7.89 61.53
N SER A 1028 -20.22 6.82 62.29
CA SER A 1028 -21.29 6.20 63.08
C SER A 1028 -20.76 5.88 64.47
N THR A 1029 -21.51 6.27 65.49
CA THR A 1029 -21.13 6.03 66.89
C THR A 1029 -22.34 6.06 67.81
N THR A 1030 -22.20 5.43 68.96
CA THR A 1030 -23.12 5.56 70.10
C THR A 1030 -22.46 6.20 71.30
N ALA A 1031 -21.20 6.65 71.17
CA ALA A 1031 -20.39 7.18 72.26
C ALA A 1031 -20.34 8.72 72.24
N ALA A 1032 -20.51 9.33 73.42
CA ALA A 1032 -20.30 10.74 73.68
C ALA A 1032 -19.72 10.94 75.08
N PRO A 1033 -18.87 11.95 75.30
CA PRO A 1033 -18.29 12.85 74.29
C PRO A 1033 -17.13 12.22 73.49
N ALA A 1034 -16.81 12.78 72.32
CA ALA A 1034 -15.73 12.26 71.46
C ALA A 1034 -15.14 13.34 70.54
N VAL A 1035 -13.87 13.22 70.15
CA VAL A 1035 -13.25 14.04 69.10
C VAL A 1035 -13.13 13.22 67.82
N LEU A 1036 -13.76 13.67 66.74
CA LEU A 1036 -13.77 12.94 65.46
C LEU A 1036 -12.54 13.29 64.62
N LEU A 1037 -12.29 14.58 64.46
CA LEU A 1037 -11.25 15.14 63.60
C LEU A 1037 -10.62 16.35 64.26
N TYR A 1038 -9.29 16.41 64.29
CA TYR A 1038 -8.54 17.56 64.81
C TYR A 1038 -7.34 17.87 63.94
N VAL A 1039 -7.26 19.09 63.40
CA VAL A 1039 -6.11 19.59 62.65
C VAL A 1039 -5.34 20.53 63.53
N SER A 1040 -4.09 20.16 63.85
CA SER A 1040 -3.15 21.02 64.54
C SER A 1040 -2.30 21.79 63.55
N THR A 1041 -1.82 22.95 63.96
CA THR A 1041 -0.92 23.82 63.19
C THR A 1041 0.37 24.11 63.98
N PHE A 1042 1.35 24.74 63.34
CA PHE A 1042 2.60 25.17 64.00
C PHE A 1042 2.47 26.46 64.80
N VAL A 1043 1.49 27.31 64.45
CA VAL A 1043 1.01 28.42 65.29
C VAL A 1043 -0.29 27.95 65.97
N LYS A 1044 -0.71 28.52 67.11
CA LYS A 1044 -1.78 27.96 67.98
C LYS A 1044 -3.20 27.89 67.38
N ASP A 1045 -3.33 28.00 66.07
CA ASP A 1045 -4.58 27.76 65.35
C ASP A 1045 -4.99 26.28 65.43
N TYR A 1046 -6.25 25.99 65.14
CA TYR A 1046 -6.71 24.62 64.96
C TYR A 1046 -8.08 24.57 64.30
N MET A 1047 -8.43 23.39 63.78
CA MET A 1047 -9.80 23.00 63.44
C MET A 1047 -10.15 21.71 64.19
N ALA A 1048 -11.31 21.66 64.83
CA ALA A 1048 -11.76 20.48 65.56
C ALA A 1048 -13.24 20.19 65.30
N VAL A 1049 -13.58 18.93 65.05
CA VAL A 1049 -14.97 18.45 65.04
C VAL A 1049 -15.13 17.44 66.17
N LEU A 1050 -16.08 17.70 67.06
CA LEU A 1050 -16.30 16.91 68.26
C LEU A 1050 -17.79 16.73 68.57
N ILE A 1051 -18.08 15.67 69.32
CA ILE A 1051 -19.39 15.34 69.87
C ILE A 1051 -19.40 15.73 71.34
N LYS A 1052 -20.38 16.56 71.72
CA LYS A 1052 -20.55 17.04 73.10
C LYS A 1052 -21.17 15.97 74.00
N ASP A 1053 -21.20 16.23 75.31
CA ASP A 1053 -21.83 15.37 76.32
C ASP A 1053 -23.32 15.06 76.03
N ASP A 1054 -24.02 15.97 75.36
CA ASP A 1054 -25.44 15.83 74.95
C ASP A 1054 -25.62 15.09 73.59
N GLY A 1055 -24.52 14.61 73.00
CA GLY A 1055 -24.49 13.92 71.71
C GLY A 1055 -24.59 14.85 70.50
N SER A 1056 -24.67 16.18 70.66
CA SER A 1056 -24.70 17.12 69.54
C SER A 1056 -23.32 17.32 68.90
N LEU A 1057 -23.29 17.60 67.59
CA LEU A 1057 -22.06 17.80 66.83
C LEU A 1057 -21.63 19.28 66.85
N GLN A 1058 -20.37 19.53 67.18
CA GLN A 1058 -19.79 20.87 67.26
C GLN A 1058 -18.52 20.98 66.42
N LEU A 1059 -18.41 22.08 65.68
CA LEU A 1059 -17.21 22.49 64.95
C LEU A 1059 -16.56 23.67 65.67
N ARG A 1060 -15.25 23.60 65.85
CA ARG A 1060 -14.44 24.66 66.45
C ARG A 1060 -13.31 25.06 65.51
N TYR A 1061 -13.10 26.36 65.37
CA TYR A 1061 -12.00 26.95 64.62
C TYR A 1061 -11.28 27.97 65.48
N GLN A 1062 -9.97 27.85 65.64
CA GLN A 1062 -9.15 28.94 66.15
C GLN A 1062 -8.25 29.43 65.01
N LEU A 1063 -8.49 30.66 64.57
CA LEU A 1063 -7.74 31.35 63.50
C LEU A 1063 -7.19 32.66 64.10
N GLY A 1064 -6.08 32.57 64.83
CA GLY A 1064 -5.50 33.64 65.63
C GLY A 1064 -5.76 33.49 67.15
N THR A 1065 -6.48 34.44 67.75
CA THR A 1065 -6.46 34.61 69.23
C THR A 1065 -7.58 33.90 70.01
N SER A 1066 -8.77 33.71 69.46
CA SER A 1066 -9.91 33.09 70.16
C SER A 1066 -10.68 32.08 69.30
N PRO A 1067 -11.20 30.98 69.89
CA PRO A 1067 -11.89 29.94 69.15
C PRO A 1067 -13.34 30.33 68.83
N TYR A 1068 -13.73 30.14 67.58
CA TYR A 1068 -15.09 30.19 67.09
C TYR A 1068 -15.73 28.82 67.19
N VAL A 1069 -16.97 28.80 67.67
CA VAL A 1069 -17.70 27.57 67.98
C VAL A 1069 -19.02 27.59 67.24
N PHE A 1070 -19.22 26.58 66.40
CA PHE A 1070 -20.42 26.40 65.58
C PHE A 1070 -21.10 25.09 65.94
N ALA A 1071 -22.37 25.15 66.32
CA ALA A 1071 -23.18 23.95 66.47
C ALA A 1071 -23.58 23.45 65.07
N LEU A 1072 -23.14 22.25 64.70
CA LEU A 1072 -23.46 21.64 63.41
C LEU A 1072 -24.81 20.91 63.45
N THR A 1073 -25.18 20.38 64.62
CA THR A 1073 -26.49 19.76 64.84
C THR A 1073 -27.08 20.21 66.17
N THR A 1074 -28.42 20.21 66.26
CA THR A 1074 -29.17 20.44 67.49
C THR A 1074 -29.72 19.15 68.10
N LYS A 1075 -29.63 18.03 67.36
CA LYS A 1075 -30.04 16.70 67.81
C LYS A 1075 -28.82 15.81 68.03
N PRO A 1076 -28.90 14.81 68.93
CA PRO A 1076 -27.84 13.83 69.13
C PRO A 1076 -27.54 13.07 67.84
N VAL A 1077 -26.26 12.94 67.50
CA VAL A 1077 -25.72 12.16 66.35
C VAL A 1077 -25.09 10.84 66.81
N THR A 1078 -25.46 10.39 68.01
CA THR A 1078 -24.95 9.19 68.69
C THR A 1078 -25.97 8.05 68.64
N ASP A 1079 -26.72 7.95 67.55
CA ASP A 1079 -27.81 6.99 67.35
C ASP A 1079 -27.34 5.66 66.73
N GLY A 1080 -26.04 5.50 66.51
CA GLY A 1080 -25.44 4.35 65.85
C GLY A 1080 -25.65 4.30 64.33
N ARG A 1081 -26.28 5.32 63.73
CA ARG A 1081 -26.47 5.43 62.28
C ARG A 1081 -25.31 6.21 61.63
N PRO A 1082 -25.06 6.02 60.33
CA PRO A 1082 -24.07 6.80 59.61
C PRO A 1082 -24.55 8.23 59.39
N HIS A 1083 -23.73 9.20 59.81
CA HIS A 1083 -23.89 10.61 59.54
C HIS A 1083 -22.78 11.11 58.61
N ARG A 1084 -23.12 11.94 57.61
CA ARG A 1084 -22.15 12.55 56.68
C ARG A 1084 -21.94 14.02 57.04
N VAL A 1085 -20.68 14.45 57.12
CA VAL A 1085 -20.31 15.83 57.45
C VAL A 1085 -19.46 16.39 56.32
N ASN A 1086 -19.93 17.48 55.69
CA ASN A 1086 -19.18 18.27 54.73
C ASN A 1086 -18.97 19.67 55.29
N ILE A 1087 -17.72 20.14 55.26
CA ILE A 1087 -17.30 21.44 55.76
C ILE A 1087 -16.41 22.06 54.69
N THR A 1088 -16.79 23.23 54.18
CA THR A 1088 -15.99 23.98 53.22
C THR A 1088 -15.80 25.39 53.76
N ARG A 1089 -14.55 25.78 54.01
CA ARG A 1089 -14.23 27.17 54.35
C ARG A 1089 -13.59 27.84 53.14
N LEU A 1090 -14.08 29.01 52.78
CA LEU A 1090 -13.51 29.90 51.77
C LEU A 1090 -13.29 31.27 52.42
N HIS A 1091 -12.04 31.59 52.74
CA HIS A 1091 -11.64 32.79 53.48
C HIS A 1091 -12.41 32.90 54.80
N ARG A 1092 -13.29 33.90 54.93
CA ARG A 1092 -14.11 34.12 56.13
C ARG A 1092 -15.52 33.53 56.01
N THR A 1093 -15.82 32.78 54.96
CA THR A 1093 -17.11 32.12 54.81
C THR A 1093 -16.97 30.62 55.05
N LEU A 1094 -17.86 30.07 55.86
CA LEU A 1094 -17.94 28.67 56.25
C LEU A 1094 -19.26 28.08 55.75
N TYR A 1095 -19.17 27.02 54.95
CA TYR A 1095 -20.30 26.22 54.50
C TYR A 1095 -20.26 24.88 55.23
N THR A 1096 -21.33 24.53 55.91
CA THR A 1096 -21.44 23.27 56.64
C THR A 1096 -22.70 22.53 56.23
N GLN A 1097 -22.58 21.21 56.09
CA GLN A 1097 -23.69 20.33 55.78
C GLN A 1097 -23.54 19.04 56.58
N VAL A 1098 -24.60 18.66 57.28
CA VAL A 1098 -24.70 17.38 57.97
C VAL A 1098 -25.86 16.60 57.34
N ASP A 1099 -25.59 15.39 56.90
CA ASP A 1099 -26.50 14.52 56.17
C ASP A 1099 -27.12 15.22 54.94
N TYR A 1100 -28.41 15.03 54.69
CA TYR A 1100 -29.15 15.69 53.61
C TYR A 1100 -29.78 17.02 54.05
N LEU A 1101 -29.33 17.59 55.16
CA LEU A 1101 -29.78 18.92 55.58
C LEU A 1101 -29.27 19.97 54.58
N PRO A 1102 -29.99 21.10 54.41
CA PRO A 1102 -29.53 22.20 53.56
C PRO A 1102 -28.17 22.72 54.05
N VAL A 1103 -27.32 23.14 53.10
CA VAL A 1103 -26.02 23.75 53.40
C VAL A 1103 -26.25 25.04 54.20
N MET A 1104 -25.61 25.14 55.36
CA MET A 1104 -25.62 26.31 56.22
C MET A 1104 -24.41 27.19 55.90
N GLU A 1105 -24.64 28.48 55.67
CA GLU A 1105 -23.58 29.48 55.48
C GLU A 1105 -23.39 30.31 56.75
N GLN A 1106 -22.15 30.44 57.20
CA GLN A 1106 -21.76 31.21 58.37
C GLN A 1106 -20.53 32.07 58.02
N GLN A 1107 -20.44 33.28 58.57
CA GLN A 1107 -19.30 34.17 58.33
C GLN A 1107 -18.50 34.43 59.62
N PHE A 1108 -17.17 34.33 59.50
CA PHE A 1108 -16.22 34.75 60.54
C PHE A 1108 -16.16 36.28 60.60
N SER A 1109 -15.95 36.81 61.81
CA SER A 1109 -15.80 38.26 62.01
C SER A 1109 -14.58 38.83 61.27
N VAL A 1110 -14.66 40.10 60.86
CA VAL A 1110 -13.59 40.81 60.13
C VAL A 1110 -12.30 40.93 60.95
N PHE A 1111 -12.41 40.87 62.28
CA PHE A 1111 -11.28 40.94 63.22
C PHE A 1111 -10.51 39.62 63.38
N VAL A 1112 -10.91 38.56 62.68
CA VAL A 1112 -10.28 37.23 62.70
C VAL A 1112 -9.40 37.07 61.47
N ASP A 1113 -8.33 36.28 61.61
CA ASP A 1113 -7.56 35.89 60.44
C ASP A 1113 -8.45 35.15 59.43
N SER A 1114 -8.13 35.33 58.15
CA SER A 1114 -8.79 34.65 57.02
C SER A 1114 -8.13 33.33 56.65
N LYS A 1115 -7.07 32.93 57.37
CA LYS A 1115 -6.21 31.80 57.04
C LYS A 1115 -6.01 30.87 58.23
N LEU A 1116 -5.91 29.57 57.95
CA LEU A 1116 -5.42 28.56 58.89
C LEU A 1116 -3.90 28.45 58.67
N ASP A 1117 -3.13 28.94 59.64
CA ASP A 1117 -1.71 29.18 59.43
C ASP A 1117 -0.87 27.92 59.71
N SER A 1118 -0.15 27.44 58.69
CA SER A 1118 0.81 26.32 58.81
C SER A 1118 0.26 25.03 59.45
N PRO A 1119 -0.70 24.31 58.83
CA PRO A 1119 -1.16 22.99 59.26
C PRO A 1119 -0.01 21.98 59.43
N LYS A 1120 -0.04 21.22 60.52
CA LYS A 1120 1.01 20.32 61.00
C LYS A 1120 0.57 18.86 60.93
N ASN A 1121 -0.46 18.50 61.69
CA ASN A 1121 -0.94 17.13 61.79
C ASN A 1121 -2.47 17.08 61.73
N LEU A 1122 -3.00 16.03 61.12
CA LEU A 1122 -4.41 15.65 61.18
C LEU A 1122 -4.55 14.46 62.12
N TYR A 1123 -5.37 14.58 63.15
CA TYR A 1123 -5.71 13.50 64.08
C TYR A 1123 -7.14 13.03 63.86
N LEU A 1124 -7.32 11.71 63.87
CA LEU A 1124 -8.62 11.06 63.86
C LEU A 1124 -8.76 10.21 65.12
N GLY A 1125 -9.96 10.22 65.68
CA GLY A 1125 -10.36 9.38 66.80
C GLY A 1125 -9.97 9.93 68.18
N ARG A 1126 -8.68 10.22 68.38
CA ARG A 1126 -8.18 10.86 69.61
C ARG A 1126 -6.97 11.74 69.32
N VAL A 1127 -6.81 12.81 70.09
CA VAL A 1127 -5.77 13.83 69.89
C VAL A 1127 -4.60 13.59 70.84
N MET A 1128 -3.41 13.38 70.28
CA MET A 1128 -2.16 13.20 71.02
C MET A 1128 -1.09 14.19 70.52
N GLU A 1129 -1.42 15.48 70.54
CA GLU A 1129 -0.52 16.54 70.10
C GLU A 1129 0.43 16.99 71.22
N THR A 1130 1.68 17.29 70.85
CA THR A 1130 2.68 17.82 71.78
C THR A 1130 2.56 19.35 71.83
N GLY A 1131 1.82 19.88 72.81
CA GLY A 1131 1.57 21.32 72.95
C GLY A 1131 0.36 21.64 73.84
N VAL A 1132 -0.01 22.93 73.93
CA VAL A 1132 -1.24 23.36 74.63
C VAL A 1132 -2.44 23.09 73.74
N ILE A 1133 -3.26 22.10 74.09
CA ILE A 1133 -4.55 21.81 73.47
C ILE A 1133 -5.63 22.67 74.17
N ASP A 1134 -6.61 23.16 73.43
CA ASP A 1134 -7.77 23.87 74.01
C ASP A 1134 -8.39 23.00 75.14
N PRO A 1135 -8.57 23.53 76.36
CA PRO A 1135 -9.14 22.79 77.48
C PRO A 1135 -10.48 22.12 77.18
N GLU A 1136 -11.34 22.73 76.35
CA GLU A 1136 -12.61 22.12 75.94
C GLU A 1136 -12.37 20.92 74.99
N ILE A 1137 -11.40 21.00 74.07
CA ILE A 1137 -11.06 19.83 73.24
C ILE A 1137 -10.49 18.72 74.13
N GLN A 1138 -9.62 19.07 75.07
CA GLN A 1138 -9.03 18.11 76.00
C GLN A 1138 -10.10 17.41 76.86
N ARG A 1139 -11.16 18.14 77.25
CA ARG A 1139 -12.32 17.60 77.98
C ARG A 1139 -13.03 16.50 77.20
N TYR A 1140 -13.24 16.67 75.90
CA TYR A 1140 -13.93 15.69 75.05
C TYR A 1140 -12.98 14.65 74.40
N ASN A 1141 -11.68 14.75 74.67
CA ASN A 1141 -10.63 13.89 74.11
C ASN A 1141 -10.37 12.60 74.94
N THR A 1142 -11.14 12.38 76.02
CA THR A 1142 -11.06 11.17 76.85
C THR A 1142 -12.47 10.63 77.09
N PRO A 1143 -12.78 9.37 76.72
CA PRO A 1143 -11.83 8.34 76.29
C PRO A 1143 -11.34 8.45 74.82
N GLY A 1144 -11.97 9.30 74.01
CA GLY A 1144 -11.75 9.41 72.56
C GLY A 1144 -12.94 8.84 71.79
N PHE A 1145 -12.92 8.95 70.47
CA PHE A 1145 -13.94 8.36 69.61
C PHE A 1145 -13.85 6.83 69.59
N SER A 1146 -15.01 6.20 69.76
CA SER A 1146 -15.22 4.77 69.52
C SER A 1146 -16.39 4.63 68.54
N GLY A 1147 -16.18 3.92 67.44
CA GLY A 1147 -17.13 3.86 66.34
C GLY A 1147 -16.44 3.81 64.99
N CYS A 1148 -17.19 4.03 63.91
CA CYS A 1148 -16.66 3.92 62.56
C CYS A 1148 -16.50 5.29 61.89
N LEU A 1149 -15.35 5.52 61.24
CA LEU A 1149 -15.07 6.70 60.40
C LEU A 1149 -14.81 6.23 58.97
N SER A 1150 -15.42 6.88 57.99
CA SER A 1150 -15.31 6.54 56.56
C SER A 1150 -15.27 7.78 55.69
N GLY A 1151 -14.78 7.65 54.45
CA GLY A 1151 -14.72 8.74 53.48
C GLY A 1151 -13.93 9.97 53.95
N VAL A 1152 -12.96 9.81 54.87
CA VAL A 1152 -12.24 10.95 55.47
C VAL A 1152 -11.34 11.60 54.42
N LYS A 1153 -11.66 12.85 54.09
CA LYS A 1153 -10.92 13.72 53.16
C LYS A 1153 -10.66 15.07 53.83
N PHE A 1154 -9.41 15.50 53.80
CA PHE A 1154 -8.98 16.86 54.16
C PHE A 1154 -8.19 17.43 52.98
N ASN A 1155 -8.79 18.34 52.22
CA ASN A 1155 -8.29 18.80 50.93
C ASN A 1155 -7.97 17.61 49.99
N THR A 1156 -6.72 17.42 49.61
CA THR A 1156 -6.27 16.28 48.78
C THR A 1156 -5.82 15.07 49.61
N LEU A 1157 -5.88 15.12 50.94
CA LEU A 1157 -5.43 14.05 51.83
C LEU A 1157 -6.56 13.08 52.16
N VAL A 1158 -6.29 11.79 51.98
CA VAL A 1158 -7.23 10.67 52.24
C VAL A 1158 -6.60 9.68 53.23
N PRO A 1159 -6.53 10.05 54.53
CA PRO A 1159 -5.71 9.35 55.52
C PRO A 1159 -6.08 7.88 55.73
N LEU A 1160 -7.37 7.51 55.75
CA LEU A 1160 -7.78 6.12 55.91
C LEU A 1160 -7.41 5.26 54.70
N LYS A 1161 -7.56 5.79 53.48
CA LYS A 1161 -7.12 5.14 52.24
C LYS A 1161 -5.61 4.89 52.24
N ALA A 1162 -4.81 5.88 52.65
CA ALA A 1162 -3.37 5.73 52.74
C ALA A 1162 -2.92 4.68 53.77
N ILE A 1163 -3.77 4.36 54.77
CA ILE A 1163 -3.50 3.35 55.80
C ILE A 1163 -3.81 1.95 55.30
N PHE A 1164 -5.03 1.73 54.80
CA PHE A 1164 -5.49 0.40 54.41
C PHE A 1164 -5.03 0.01 53.00
N HIS A 1165 -4.98 0.95 52.06
CA HIS A 1165 -4.65 0.75 50.65
C HIS A 1165 -3.43 1.64 50.23
N PRO A 1166 -2.21 1.38 50.75
CA PRO A 1166 -1.06 2.25 50.52
C PRO A 1166 -0.55 2.20 49.08
N THR A 1167 -0.45 3.35 48.42
CA THR A 1167 0.12 3.50 47.06
C THR A 1167 1.57 3.98 47.03
N SER A 1168 2.13 4.37 48.18
CA SER A 1168 3.49 4.91 48.34
C SER A 1168 4.29 4.14 49.39
N VAL A 1169 5.61 4.06 49.21
CA VAL A 1169 6.54 3.38 50.15
C VAL A 1169 6.71 4.18 51.45
N LEU A 1170 6.48 5.50 51.42
CA LEU A 1170 6.55 6.35 52.60
C LEU A 1170 5.27 6.22 53.43
N LYS A 1171 5.40 6.04 54.75
CA LYS A 1171 4.28 6.01 55.70
C LYS A 1171 4.14 7.38 56.39
N PRO A 1172 3.31 8.31 55.89
CA PRO A 1172 3.15 9.64 56.47
C PRO A 1172 2.27 9.65 57.73
N TYR A 1173 1.98 8.50 58.35
CA TYR A 1173 1.04 8.39 59.46
C TYR A 1173 1.59 7.52 60.60
N SER A 1174 1.04 7.71 61.80
CA SER A 1174 1.24 6.85 62.96
C SER A 1174 -0.11 6.49 63.60
N ILE A 1175 -0.21 5.25 64.08
CA ILE A 1175 -1.43 4.67 64.64
C ILE A 1175 -1.08 4.09 66.00
N ARG A 1176 -1.94 4.28 66.99
CA ARG A 1176 -1.83 3.63 68.29
C ARG A 1176 -3.23 3.27 68.81
N GLY A 1177 -3.41 2.02 69.19
CA GLY A 1177 -4.72 1.41 69.42
C GLY A 1177 -5.06 0.39 68.31
N GLU A 1178 -6.27 -0.15 68.34
CA GLU A 1178 -6.75 -1.12 67.36
C GLU A 1178 -7.66 -0.41 66.33
N LEU A 1179 -7.20 -0.41 65.07
CA LEU A 1179 -7.89 0.18 63.93
C LEU A 1179 -8.10 -0.92 62.88
N VAL A 1180 -9.36 -1.24 62.60
CA VAL A 1180 -9.74 -2.32 61.67
C VAL A 1180 -10.47 -1.74 60.48
N GLU A 1181 -10.13 -2.17 59.26
CA GLU A 1181 -10.85 -1.76 58.05
C GLU A 1181 -12.31 -2.20 58.13
N SER A 1182 -13.22 -1.26 57.87
CA SER A 1182 -14.65 -1.50 57.97
C SER A 1182 -15.41 -0.64 56.97
N ASN A 1183 -16.49 -1.19 56.39
CA ASN A 1183 -17.36 -0.47 55.46
C ASN A 1183 -18.29 0.55 56.15
N CYS A 1184 -18.18 0.68 57.49
CA CYS A 1184 -18.88 1.64 58.34
C CYS A 1184 -20.41 1.75 58.16
N ALA A 1185 -21.05 0.78 57.50
CA ALA A 1185 -22.45 0.83 57.09
C ALA A 1185 -22.84 2.20 56.48
N SER A 1186 -21.97 2.81 55.66
CA SER A 1186 -22.24 4.14 55.10
C SER A 1186 -23.51 4.13 54.25
N MET A 1187 -24.29 5.23 54.29
CA MET A 1187 -25.52 5.32 53.47
C MET A 1187 -25.15 5.16 52.00
N LEU A 1188 -25.73 4.15 51.36
CA LEU A 1188 -25.81 4.07 49.90
C LEU A 1188 -26.39 5.40 49.39
N PRO A 1189 -25.72 6.12 48.45
CA PRO A 1189 -26.34 7.29 47.85
C PRO A 1189 -27.68 6.87 47.23
N LEU A 1190 -28.73 7.67 47.46
CA LEU A 1190 -30.11 7.43 47.00
C LEU A 1190 -30.23 7.19 45.48
N THR A 1191 -29.19 7.46 44.71
CA THR A 1191 -29.06 7.07 43.31
C THR A 1191 -28.28 5.76 43.22
N THR A 1192 -28.98 4.63 43.35
CA THR A 1192 -28.52 3.39 42.73
C THR A 1192 -28.53 3.61 41.22
N ILE A 1193 -27.41 4.11 40.67
CA ILE A 1193 -27.13 3.90 39.26
C ILE A 1193 -26.93 2.38 39.17
N LEU A 1194 -27.96 1.67 38.72
CA LEU A 1194 -27.86 0.26 38.35
C LEU A 1194 -26.74 0.18 37.30
N ILE A 1195 -25.57 -0.32 37.71
CA ILE A 1195 -24.49 -0.64 36.78
C ILE A 1195 -25.08 -1.74 35.88
N PRO A 1196 -25.21 -1.51 34.57
CA PRO A 1196 -25.68 -2.54 33.65
C PRO A 1196 -24.79 -3.78 33.80
N PRO A 1197 -25.34 -5.01 33.73
CA PRO A 1197 -24.55 -6.23 33.90
C PRO A 1197 -23.32 -6.27 32.96
N GLU A 1198 -23.50 -5.78 31.74
CA GLU A 1198 -22.45 -5.64 30.71
C GLU A 1198 -21.25 -4.76 31.10
N MET A 1199 -21.38 -3.92 32.15
CA MET A 1199 -20.34 -3.01 32.63
C MET A 1199 -19.81 -3.35 34.03
N ASP A 1200 -20.30 -4.44 34.64
CA ASP A 1200 -19.77 -4.96 35.89
C ASP A 1200 -18.52 -5.82 35.61
N PRO A 1201 -17.33 -5.46 36.14
CA PRO A 1201 -16.10 -6.22 35.94
C PRO A 1201 -16.16 -7.68 36.43
N TRP A 1202 -17.16 -8.01 37.25
CA TRP A 1202 -17.39 -9.34 37.81
C TRP A 1202 -18.57 -10.06 37.19
N TYR A 1203 -19.30 -9.42 36.28
CA TYR A 1203 -20.32 -10.07 35.48
C TYR A 1203 -19.66 -10.90 34.41
N MET A 1204 -19.52 -12.20 34.70
CA MET A 1204 -19.26 -13.18 33.66
C MET A 1204 -20.57 -13.38 32.91
N ASP A 1205 -20.62 -12.87 31.67
CA ASP A 1205 -21.59 -13.35 30.71
C ASP A 1205 -21.41 -14.88 30.56
N ILE A 1206 -22.43 -15.57 30.04
CA ILE A 1206 -22.25 -16.97 29.65
C ILE A 1206 -21.34 -16.94 28.42
N ASP A 1207 -20.03 -16.94 28.66
CA ASP A 1207 -19.02 -17.18 27.64
C ASP A 1207 -19.39 -18.49 26.95
N PHE A 1208 -19.82 -18.41 25.69
CA PHE A 1208 -19.50 -19.49 24.78
C PHE A 1208 -17.98 -19.54 24.75
N PRO A 1209 -17.34 -20.65 25.14
CA PRO A 1209 -15.90 -20.74 25.10
C PRO A 1209 -15.47 -20.56 23.64
N HIS A 1210 -14.92 -19.39 23.31
CA HIS A 1210 -14.11 -19.26 22.11
C HIS A 1210 -12.85 -20.09 22.35
N VAL A 1211 -12.94 -21.33 21.88
CA VAL A 1211 -11.85 -22.30 21.84
C VAL A 1211 -10.69 -21.65 21.10
N HIS A 1212 -9.56 -21.51 21.79
CA HIS A 1212 -8.27 -21.23 21.15
C HIS A 1212 -8.04 -22.30 20.07
N ASP A 1213 -7.95 -21.87 18.81
CA ASP A 1213 -7.65 -22.72 17.67
C ASP A 1213 -6.14 -23.05 17.61
N ASP A 1214 -5.60 -23.54 18.73
CA ASP A 1214 -4.46 -24.43 18.69
C ASP A 1214 -5.04 -25.80 18.35
N GLY A 1215 -4.94 -26.21 17.08
CA GLY A 1215 -5.58 -27.43 16.53
C GLY A 1215 -5.32 -28.75 17.29
N TRP A 1216 -4.47 -28.75 18.32
CA TRP A 1216 -4.25 -29.86 19.24
C TRP A 1216 -5.33 -29.99 20.33
N ILE A 1217 -5.90 -28.88 20.83
CA ILE A 1217 -6.90 -28.90 21.90
C ILE A 1217 -8.25 -29.42 21.39
N GLY A 1218 -8.64 -29.06 20.17
CA GLY A 1218 -9.86 -29.56 19.52
C GLY A 1218 -9.87 -31.08 19.34
N ILE A 1219 -8.71 -31.67 19.03
CA ILE A 1219 -8.55 -33.13 18.92
C ILE A 1219 -8.72 -33.81 20.28
N ILE A 1220 -8.16 -33.21 21.34
CA ILE A 1220 -8.27 -33.75 22.71
C ILE A 1220 -9.72 -33.66 23.22
N ILE A 1221 -10.39 -32.52 23.02
CA ILE A 1221 -11.80 -32.34 23.41
C ILE A 1221 -12.69 -33.32 22.62
N GLY A 1222 -12.49 -33.45 21.31
CA GLY A 1222 -13.21 -34.41 20.47
C GLY A 1222 -13.01 -35.85 20.96
N PHE A 1223 -11.78 -36.22 21.33
CA PHE A 1223 -11.47 -37.55 21.86
C PHE A 1223 -12.12 -37.81 23.24
N VAL A 1224 -12.15 -36.80 24.12
CA VAL A 1224 -12.80 -36.90 25.44
C VAL A 1224 -14.32 -37.01 25.32
N ILE A 1225 -14.95 -36.22 24.43
CA ILE A 1225 -16.39 -36.31 24.17
C ILE A 1225 -16.74 -37.67 23.57
N PHE A 1226 -15.92 -38.19 22.64
CA PHE A 1226 -16.11 -39.52 22.07
C PHE A 1226 -16.03 -40.63 23.13
N LEU A 1227 -15.08 -40.53 24.07
CA LEU A 1227 -14.96 -41.44 25.21
C LEU A 1227 -16.16 -41.37 26.16
N LEU A 1228 -16.67 -40.18 26.45
CA LEU A 1228 -17.85 -39.98 27.30
C LEU A 1228 -19.13 -40.55 26.64
N LEU A 1229 -19.29 -40.38 25.33
CA LEU A 1229 -20.39 -40.98 24.58
C LEU A 1229 -20.29 -42.51 24.52
N LEU A 1230 -19.09 -43.06 24.39
CA LEU A 1230 -18.84 -44.51 24.51
C LEU A 1230 -19.20 -45.02 25.91
N LEU A 1231 -18.82 -44.31 26.97
CA LEU A 1231 -19.15 -44.67 28.35
C LEU A 1231 -20.67 -44.60 28.61
N GLY A 1232 -21.34 -43.56 28.09
CA GLY A 1232 -22.79 -43.43 28.13
C GLY A 1232 -23.50 -44.54 27.37
N GLY A 1233 -23.03 -44.88 26.17
CA GLY A 1233 -23.54 -46.01 25.38
C GLY A 1233 -23.35 -47.35 26.10
N LEU A 1234 -22.22 -47.55 26.78
CA LEU A 1234 -21.93 -48.76 27.55
C LEU A 1234 -22.80 -48.86 28.81
N LEU A 1235 -23.09 -47.73 29.48
CA LEU A 1235 -24.03 -47.66 30.60
C LEU A 1235 -25.48 -47.91 30.17
N VAL A 1236 -25.88 -47.43 28.99
CA VAL A 1236 -27.21 -47.70 28.41
C VAL A 1236 -27.33 -49.17 27.98
N LEU A 1237 -26.28 -49.76 27.40
CA LEU A 1237 -26.23 -51.19 27.09
C LEU A 1237 -26.25 -52.04 28.36
N LEU A 1238 -25.54 -51.63 29.42
CA LEU A 1238 -25.60 -52.27 30.75
C LEU A 1238 -26.98 -52.13 31.38
N TYR A 1239 -27.64 -50.98 31.24
CA TYR A 1239 -29.02 -50.76 31.69
C TYR A 1239 -29.99 -51.69 30.96
N PHE A 1240 -29.91 -51.79 29.63
CA PHE A 1240 -30.73 -52.74 28.86
C PHE A 1240 -30.39 -54.20 29.13
N TYR A 1241 -29.13 -54.52 29.44
CA TYR A 1241 -28.70 -55.86 29.82
C TYR A 1241 -29.25 -56.26 31.21
N TYR A 1242 -29.21 -55.35 32.18
CA TYR A 1242 -29.73 -55.59 33.53
C TYR A 1242 -31.26 -55.64 33.58
N HIS A 1243 -31.95 -54.88 32.72
CA HIS A 1243 -33.41 -54.86 32.65
C HIS A 1243 -34.02 -55.90 31.71
N ARG A 1244 -33.23 -56.76 31.06
CA ARG A 1244 -33.74 -57.82 30.17
C ARG A 1244 -34.32 -59.06 30.89
N TYR A 1245 -34.22 -59.12 32.22
CA TYR A 1245 -34.72 -60.25 33.04
C TYR A 1245 -35.58 -59.84 34.25
N LYS A 1246 -36.43 -58.83 34.10
CA LYS A 1246 -37.65 -58.68 34.92
C LYS A 1246 -38.82 -58.49 33.98
N GLY A 1247 -39.58 -59.57 33.80
CA GLY A 1247 -40.69 -59.65 32.85
C GLY A 1247 -41.99 -59.00 33.33
N SER A 1248 -43.02 -59.25 32.52
CA SER A 1248 -44.45 -58.90 32.64
C SER A 1248 -44.79 -57.41 32.61
#